data_AF-A0A9X1PIA2-F1
#
_entry.id   AF-A0A9X1PIA2-F1
#
_cell.length_a   1.000
_cell.length_b   1.000
_cell.length_c   1.000
_cell.angle_alpha   90.00
_cell.angle_beta   90.00
_cell.angle_gamma   90.00
#
_symmetry.space_group_name_H-M   'P 1'
#
loop_
_entity.id
_entity.type
_entity.pdbx_description
1 polymer ?
#
loop_
_entity_poly.entity_id
_entity_poly.type
_entity_poly.pdbx_seq_one_letter_code
_entity_poly.pdbx_strand_id
1 'polypeptide(L)'
;MEGSEDKIIPGENSSFSPSQKVIPGGQNATYGTSKVLPGEDAPLEKPGSNAPRPAPEASPTDIKQLIAMSTSKGGLKVIPPDFENKNGSWSSITSTNPFEILYLDYRQYKSITPEIVQNNHRIIAEFWADKLLIMNRGARDQIEKKYTAAVVTGAEKRLQAAFNKLKTTASLELTFQQVDEKRLTDGFAAIADLIDLSVQDGDITENKANVIITRGLKNGLETHEIERYIISVIQEKGFNPRAEKPDETRPFRNLWMTDVAWAAYQKRAIIRVEWLDEYASSLEELGDITFRKKEKSEYFLRDTNFLPPLVNKLTDSASRTAEFQRIIQEEKDAEKKYLKILYHLNPALPFRFRGTGFTEVDQLLEHACEKPESFWEAADFFSKDYLQIWLSESAPQVMMLAPEKRDAIGFLTFLYSVNRNYPFYLNNNKFLSPEDLARSMKTNQAMWVNVAQHMENGYLPVWFKAIGRSDINSRYNTHLESIIGSGLYDAKELKLAAAQTLILIIDSSVTIPTITADVKQITLPEVEGGSVVKSAVRLRIQNHAFVKATVKLDTQIEGITISESELTFNSYTHDSEREVFVTINSAQLIKDRPYSLNLLIQTSYGIVDIPIQIKVVFPKRAVTIKLAQYGAATALYFGLFRYLLSLLLNYDDWLVGYSYVTGNYPFLVFLLFAGFISGGAYSYKLVKKLEKI
;
A
#
# COMPACT_ATOMS: atom_id res chain seq x y z
N MET A 1 7.35 -13.96 54.26
CA MET A 1 7.14 -12.54 53.92
C MET A 1 6.48 -12.55 52.56
N GLU A 2 5.15 -12.74 52.55
CA GLU A 2 4.16 -11.65 52.47
C GLU A 2 4.32 -10.94 51.11
N GLY A 3 3.37 -10.95 50.18
CA GLY A 3 1.91 -10.99 50.32
C GLY A 3 1.35 -9.67 49.76
N SER A 4 0.52 -9.76 48.70
CA SER A 4 -0.47 -8.79 48.16
C SER A 4 -0.60 -9.11 46.65
N GLU A 5 -1.66 -9.69 46.11
CA GLU A 5 -3.10 -9.42 46.24
C GLU A 5 -3.45 -7.93 46.15
N ASP A 6 -3.88 -7.52 44.97
CA ASP A 6 -4.93 -6.51 44.82
C ASP A 6 -5.91 -6.92 43.71
N LYS A 7 -7.18 -6.79 44.05
CA LYS A 7 -8.39 -7.16 43.32
C LYS A 7 -9.29 -5.90 43.36
N ILE A 8 -10.40 -5.87 42.58
CA ILE A 8 -11.58 -4.98 42.70
C ILE A 8 -11.40 -3.61 41.97
N ILE A 9 -12.24 -3.06 41.06
CA ILE A 9 -13.61 -3.28 40.51
C ILE A 9 -13.78 -2.50 39.16
N PRO A 10 -14.78 -2.85 38.32
CA PRO A 10 -15.05 -2.22 37.01
C PRO A 10 -15.94 -0.95 37.10
N GLY A 11 -15.77 -0.05 36.13
CA GLY A 11 -16.59 1.16 35.96
C GLY A 11 -17.48 1.10 34.71
N GLU A 12 -18.78 1.26 34.95
CA GLU A 12 -19.90 1.29 34.02
C GLU A 12 -20.04 2.58 33.18
N ASN A 13 -20.73 2.42 32.03
CA ASN A 13 -21.71 3.31 31.40
C ASN A 13 -21.31 4.75 30.99
N SER A 14 -21.28 4.98 29.67
CA SER A 14 -21.98 6.14 29.11
C SER A 14 -22.54 5.82 27.72
N SER A 15 -23.87 5.68 27.70
CA SER A 15 -24.74 5.64 26.54
C SER A 15 -24.81 7.01 25.87
N PHE A 16 -24.58 7.08 24.56
CA PHE A 16 -25.06 8.19 23.72
C PHE A 16 -25.54 7.62 22.38
N SER A 17 -26.87 7.55 22.21
CA SER A 17 -27.52 7.64 20.90
C SER A 17 -27.62 9.12 20.50
N PRO A 18 -27.65 9.43 19.19
CA PRO A 18 -28.96 9.82 18.66
C PRO A 18 -29.26 9.32 17.22
N SER A 19 -30.50 8.85 17.10
CA SER A 19 -31.48 9.32 16.11
C SER A 19 -31.25 9.00 14.62
N GLN A 20 -31.86 7.89 14.23
CA GLN A 20 -32.39 7.65 12.89
C GLN A 20 -33.28 8.81 12.41
N LYS A 21 -33.09 9.24 11.16
CA LYS A 21 -34.11 9.95 10.38
C LYS A 21 -34.37 9.17 9.10
N VAL A 22 -35.52 8.49 9.10
CA VAL A 22 -36.14 7.81 7.95
C VAL A 22 -37.07 8.79 7.27
N ILE A 23 -36.94 9.02 5.95
CA ILE A 23 -38.03 9.40 5.02
C ILE A 23 -37.70 8.84 3.61
N PRO A 24 -38.70 8.41 2.81
CA PRO A 24 -38.57 7.36 1.80
C PRO A 24 -38.68 7.84 0.35
N GLY A 25 -38.36 6.92 -0.57
CA GLY A 25 -39.19 6.60 -1.75
C GLY A 25 -39.28 7.60 -2.91
N GLY A 26 -38.83 7.17 -4.09
CA GLY A 26 -39.14 7.83 -5.36
C GLY A 26 -38.71 6.98 -6.55
N GLN A 27 -39.66 6.28 -7.14
CA GLN A 27 -39.52 5.37 -8.29
C GLN A 27 -39.50 6.11 -9.64
N ASN A 28 -38.94 5.39 -10.64
CA ASN A 28 -39.24 5.39 -12.08
C ASN A 28 -38.91 6.63 -12.93
N ALA A 29 -38.08 6.42 -13.96
CA ALA A 29 -38.59 6.38 -15.34
C ALA A 29 -37.51 5.88 -16.33
N THR A 30 -37.99 5.02 -17.22
CA THR A 30 -37.33 4.30 -18.31
C THR A 30 -37.19 5.17 -19.59
N TYR A 31 -36.38 4.66 -20.52
CA TYR A 31 -36.38 4.84 -22.00
C TYR A 31 -35.24 5.66 -22.62
N GLY A 32 -34.57 5.02 -23.59
CA GLY A 32 -33.69 5.69 -24.55
C GLY A 32 -32.75 4.78 -25.34
N THR A 33 -33.28 3.77 -26.04
CA THR A 33 -32.57 3.02 -27.08
C THR A 33 -32.40 3.85 -28.37
N SER A 34 -31.20 3.87 -28.95
CA SER A 34 -30.95 4.06 -30.40
C SER A 34 -29.50 3.73 -30.68
N LYS A 35 -29.20 2.64 -31.40
CA LYS A 35 -29.32 2.39 -32.85
C LYS A 35 -27.90 2.36 -33.44
N VAL A 36 -27.40 1.13 -33.51
CA VAL A 36 -26.38 0.69 -34.45
C VAL A 36 -27.03 0.62 -35.84
N LEU A 37 -26.37 1.14 -36.87
CA LEU A 37 -26.43 0.67 -38.26
C LEU A 37 -25.12 1.05 -38.98
N PRO A 38 -24.78 0.37 -40.11
CA PRO A 38 -23.43 -0.05 -40.42
C PRO A 38 -22.90 0.48 -41.77
N GLY A 39 -21.59 0.28 -41.98
CA GLY A 39 -20.97 0.00 -43.28
C GLY A 39 -20.60 1.22 -44.13
N GLU A 40 -19.30 1.33 -44.46
CA GLU A 40 -18.89 1.38 -45.87
C GLU A 40 -17.39 1.08 -46.03
N ASP A 41 -17.11 0.38 -47.13
CA ASP A 41 -15.86 -0.25 -47.51
C ASP A 41 -14.82 0.69 -48.14
N ALA A 42 -13.56 0.24 -48.03
CA ALA A 42 -12.40 0.44 -48.92
C ALA A 42 -11.53 1.71 -48.76
N PRO A 43 -10.25 1.70 -49.20
CA PRO A 43 -9.42 0.60 -49.73
C PRO A 43 -8.06 0.39 -49.00
N LEU A 44 -7.46 -0.78 -49.29
CA LEU A 44 -6.10 -1.19 -48.95
C LEU A 44 -5.03 -0.18 -49.42
N GLU A 45 -4.28 0.41 -48.48
CA GLU A 45 -3.03 1.13 -48.77
C GLU A 45 -1.79 0.25 -48.55
N LYS A 46 -0.86 0.38 -49.49
CA LYS A 46 0.42 -0.34 -49.63
C LYS A 46 1.41 -0.06 -48.50
N PRO A 47 2.35 -0.98 -48.22
CA PRO A 47 3.38 -0.77 -47.19
C PRO A 47 4.43 0.23 -47.68
N GLY A 48 4.37 1.46 -47.14
CA GLY A 48 5.36 2.51 -47.36
C GLY A 48 6.32 2.65 -46.18
N SER A 49 7.61 2.39 -46.45
CA SER A 49 8.78 3.07 -45.88
C SER A 49 8.81 3.38 -44.36
N ASN A 50 9.55 2.56 -43.61
CA ASN A 50 10.04 2.89 -42.27
C ASN A 50 11.13 3.98 -42.37
N ALA A 51 10.74 5.24 -42.32
CA ALA A 51 11.61 6.33 -41.88
C ALA A 51 11.43 6.54 -40.36
N PRO A 52 12.50 6.72 -39.56
CA PRO A 52 12.36 6.99 -38.14
C PRO A 52 11.62 8.31 -37.93
N ARG A 53 10.46 8.24 -37.26
CA ARG A 53 9.70 9.40 -36.81
C ARG A 53 10.57 10.17 -35.81
N PRO A 54 10.83 11.48 -36.01
CA PRO A 54 11.56 12.27 -35.01
C PRO A 54 10.80 12.20 -33.68
N ALA A 55 11.53 12.01 -32.59
CA ALA A 55 10.97 11.97 -31.24
C ALA A 55 10.17 13.27 -30.99
N PRO A 56 8.98 13.18 -30.36
CA PRO A 56 8.22 14.37 -30.02
C PRO A 56 9.04 15.25 -29.08
N GLU A 57 9.28 16.50 -29.48
CA GLU A 57 9.93 17.51 -28.65
C GLU A 57 9.17 17.62 -27.32
N ALA A 58 9.91 17.57 -26.20
CA ALA A 58 9.33 17.69 -24.87
C ALA A 58 8.55 19.02 -24.78
N SER A 59 7.26 18.93 -24.46
CA SER A 59 6.41 20.11 -24.31
C SER A 59 6.89 20.92 -23.09
N PRO A 60 7.23 22.21 -23.24
CA PRO A 60 7.70 23.03 -22.14
C PRO A 60 6.65 23.10 -21.04
N THR A 61 7.04 22.80 -19.79
CA THR A 61 6.14 22.76 -18.62
C THR A 61 6.02 24.10 -17.88
N ASP A 62 6.88 25.08 -18.18
CA ASP A 62 6.90 26.39 -17.50
C ASP A 62 6.16 27.47 -18.32
N ILE A 63 5.23 28.17 -17.68
CA ILE A 63 4.44 29.27 -18.27
C ILE A 63 5.36 30.35 -18.86
N LYS A 64 6.49 30.66 -18.22
CA LYS A 64 7.43 31.66 -18.73
C LYS A 64 8.04 31.23 -20.07
N GLN A 65 8.36 29.95 -20.23
CA GLN A 65 8.86 29.39 -21.49
C GLN A 65 7.78 29.40 -22.57
N LEU A 66 6.53 29.12 -22.21
CA LEU A 66 5.40 29.18 -23.14
C LEU A 66 5.13 30.60 -23.63
N ILE A 67 5.18 31.60 -22.73
CA ILE A 67 5.09 33.03 -23.07
C ILE A 67 6.25 33.45 -23.97
N ALA A 68 7.49 33.06 -23.64
CA ALA A 68 8.67 33.36 -24.44
C ALA A 68 8.58 32.75 -25.86
N MET A 69 8.13 31.50 -25.98
CA MET A 69 7.92 30.83 -27.26
C MET A 69 6.77 31.48 -28.06
N SER A 70 5.70 31.91 -27.40
CA SER A 70 4.61 32.62 -28.08
C SER A 70 5.11 33.97 -28.62
N THR A 71 5.91 34.69 -27.84
CA THR A 71 6.44 36.00 -28.23
C THR A 71 7.39 35.90 -29.41
N SER A 72 8.29 34.91 -29.41
CA SER A 72 9.22 34.69 -30.52
C SER A 72 8.53 34.29 -31.83
N LYS A 73 7.33 33.70 -31.74
CA LYS A 73 6.46 33.35 -32.88
C LYS A 73 5.55 34.49 -33.35
N GLY A 74 5.73 35.70 -32.83
CA GLY A 74 4.94 36.88 -33.19
C GLY A 74 3.63 37.04 -32.41
N GLY A 75 3.54 36.46 -31.20
CA GLY A 75 2.36 36.53 -30.33
C GLY A 75 1.42 35.33 -30.43
N LEU A 76 0.27 35.47 -29.79
CA LEU A 76 -0.79 34.46 -29.78
C LEU A 76 -1.54 34.46 -31.10
N LYS A 77 -1.75 33.27 -31.69
CA LYS A 77 -2.71 33.10 -32.80
C LYS A 77 -4.06 32.61 -32.31
N VAL A 78 -4.04 31.76 -31.28
CA VAL A 78 -5.18 31.17 -30.58
C VAL A 78 -4.79 30.97 -29.12
N ILE A 79 -5.77 30.75 -28.24
CA ILE A 79 -5.51 30.39 -26.85
C ILE A 79 -4.75 29.05 -26.79
N PRO A 80 -3.63 28.96 -26.07
CA PRO A 80 -2.88 27.71 -25.92
C PRO A 80 -3.73 26.60 -25.28
N PRO A 81 -3.58 25.32 -25.68
CA PRO A 81 -4.37 24.23 -25.12
C PRO A 81 -4.25 24.08 -23.60
N ASP A 82 -3.09 24.41 -23.03
CA ASP A 82 -2.82 24.37 -21.59
C ASP A 82 -3.35 25.59 -20.82
N PHE A 83 -3.75 26.64 -21.53
CA PHE A 83 -4.25 27.88 -20.91
C PHE A 83 -5.48 27.62 -20.05
N GLU A 84 -6.29 26.62 -20.39
CA GLU A 84 -7.43 26.20 -19.60
C GLU A 84 -7.11 25.22 -18.46
N ASN A 85 -5.87 24.82 -18.19
CA ASN A 85 -5.66 23.83 -17.11
C ASN A 85 -5.86 24.44 -15.72
N LYS A 86 -6.08 23.61 -14.67
CA LYS A 86 -6.26 24.10 -13.29
C LYS A 86 -5.08 24.97 -12.82
N ASN A 87 -3.87 24.63 -13.26
CA ASN A 87 -2.64 25.41 -13.08
C ASN A 87 -2.12 25.92 -14.43
N GLY A 88 -3.04 26.28 -15.33
CA GLY A 88 -2.72 26.64 -16.70
C GLY A 88 -2.14 28.04 -16.85
N SER A 89 -1.78 28.33 -18.09
CA SER A 89 -1.25 29.62 -18.54
C SER A 89 -2.20 30.81 -18.31
N TRP A 90 -3.48 30.57 -17.97
CA TRP A 90 -4.43 31.61 -17.53
C TRP A 90 -3.94 32.42 -16.34
N SER A 91 -3.12 31.83 -15.46
CA SER A 91 -2.61 32.47 -14.25
C SER A 91 -1.75 33.72 -14.54
N SER A 92 -1.26 33.87 -15.77
CA SER A 92 -0.59 35.07 -16.29
C SER A 92 -1.40 36.36 -16.09
N ILE A 93 -2.75 36.28 -16.08
CA ILE A 93 -3.64 37.42 -15.80
C ILE A 93 -3.46 38.00 -14.39
N THR A 94 -2.90 37.22 -13.48
CA THR A 94 -2.68 37.62 -12.09
C THR A 94 -1.34 38.32 -11.88
N SER A 95 -0.47 38.32 -12.90
CA SER A 95 0.85 38.95 -12.85
C SER A 95 0.76 40.46 -12.59
N THR A 96 1.81 41.01 -12.00
CA THR A 96 1.99 42.46 -11.89
C THR A 96 2.67 43.06 -13.12
N ASN A 97 3.26 42.20 -13.97
CA ASN A 97 3.93 42.59 -15.21
C ASN A 97 2.89 42.74 -16.34
N PRO A 98 2.72 43.94 -16.93
CA PRO A 98 1.80 44.16 -18.04
C PRO A 98 2.07 43.27 -19.26
N PHE A 99 3.33 42.89 -19.50
CA PHE A 99 3.70 42.00 -20.61
C PHE A 99 3.13 40.59 -20.40
N GLU A 100 3.33 40.01 -19.22
CA GLU A 100 2.83 38.66 -18.90
C GLU A 100 1.30 38.58 -18.95
N ILE A 101 0.59 39.63 -18.48
CA ILE A 101 -0.88 39.71 -18.57
C ILE A 101 -1.38 39.57 -20.01
N LEU A 102 -0.63 40.11 -20.98
CA LEU A 102 -0.92 39.99 -22.41
C LEU A 102 -0.21 38.81 -23.06
N TYR A 103 0.32 37.87 -22.27
CA TYR A 103 1.04 36.69 -22.75
C TYR A 103 2.25 37.03 -23.62
N LEU A 104 3.01 38.05 -23.20
CA LEU A 104 4.21 38.54 -23.87
C LEU A 104 5.42 38.48 -22.93
N ASP A 105 6.57 38.13 -23.48
CA ASP A 105 7.84 38.10 -22.78
C ASP A 105 8.54 39.46 -22.92
N TYR A 106 8.61 40.21 -21.83
CA TYR A 106 9.24 41.53 -21.81
C TYR A 106 10.73 41.48 -22.20
N ARG A 107 11.43 40.34 -22.04
CA ARG A 107 12.83 40.20 -22.47
C ARG A 107 12.99 40.27 -23.98
N GLN A 108 11.91 39.99 -24.71
CA GLN A 108 11.83 40.08 -26.16
C GLN A 108 11.14 41.36 -26.62
N TYR A 109 11.11 42.43 -25.81
CA TYR A 109 10.37 43.66 -26.15
C TYR A 109 10.66 44.22 -27.55
N LYS A 110 11.88 44.04 -28.06
CA LYS A 110 12.30 44.48 -29.40
C LYS A 110 11.53 43.77 -30.54
N SER A 111 11.02 42.56 -30.32
CA SER A 111 10.20 41.84 -31.28
C SER A 111 8.70 42.07 -31.09
N ILE A 112 8.29 42.77 -30.02
CA ILE A 112 6.89 43.05 -29.72
C ILE A 112 6.46 44.34 -30.43
N THR A 113 5.47 44.22 -31.31
CA THR A 113 4.86 45.38 -31.99
C THR A 113 3.49 45.71 -31.40
N PRO A 114 2.97 46.95 -31.57
CA PRO A 114 1.62 47.31 -31.16
C PRO A 114 0.53 46.38 -31.71
N GLU A 115 0.71 45.85 -32.92
CA GLU A 115 -0.20 44.91 -33.55
C GLU A 115 -0.24 43.57 -32.80
N ILE A 116 0.92 43.08 -32.36
CA ILE A 116 1.02 41.88 -31.53
C ILE A 116 0.31 42.09 -30.19
N VAL A 117 0.54 43.25 -29.55
CA VAL A 117 -0.12 43.63 -28.30
C VAL A 117 -1.65 43.67 -28.47
N GLN A 118 -2.14 44.28 -29.54
CA GLN A 118 -3.57 44.37 -29.84
C GLN A 118 -4.18 42.99 -30.11
N ASN A 119 -3.51 42.15 -30.88
CA ASN A 119 -4.00 40.82 -31.21
C ASN A 119 -4.04 39.91 -29.98
N ASN A 120 -2.99 39.90 -29.15
CA ASN A 120 -2.98 39.16 -27.88
C ASN A 120 -4.08 39.63 -26.93
N HIS A 121 -4.25 40.96 -26.80
CA HIS A 121 -5.33 41.52 -26.00
C HIS A 121 -6.70 41.01 -26.46
N ARG A 122 -6.98 41.03 -27.77
CA ARG A 122 -8.24 40.54 -28.34
C ARG A 122 -8.48 39.07 -27.99
N ILE A 123 -7.50 38.20 -28.27
CA ILE A 123 -7.63 36.74 -28.05
C ILE A 123 -7.88 36.42 -26.57
N ILE A 124 -7.13 37.05 -25.66
CA ILE A 124 -7.26 36.81 -24.22
C ILE A 124 -8.56 37.43 -23.68
N ALA A 125 -8.98 38.60 -24.19
CA ALA A 125 -10.24 39.22 -23.81
C ALA A 125 -11.46 38.37 -24.22
N GLU A 126 -11.47 37.81 -25.44
CA GLU A 126 -12.51 36.88 -25.91
C GLU A 126 -12.63 35.67 -24.96
N PHE A 127 -11.50 35.08 -24.56
CA PHE A 127 -11.47 33.98 -23.61
C PHE A 127 -12.13 34.33 -22.27
N TRP A 128 -11.76 35.45 -21.65
CA TRP A 128 -12.31 35.83 -20.34
C TRP A 128 -13.76 36.28 -20.41
N ALA A 129 -14.18 36.91 -21.52
CA ALA A 129 -15.58 37.24 -21.77
C ALA A 129 -16.44 35.96 -21.82
N ASP A 130 -15.97 34.91 -22.49
CA ASP A 130 -16.64 33.61 -22.52
C ASP A 130 -16.74 32.98 -21.13
N LYS A 131 -15.67 33.02 -20.32
CA LYS A 131 -15.71 32.47 -18.95
C LYS A 131 -16.65 33.28 -18.04
N LEU A 132 -16.69 34.60 -18.17
CA LEU A 132 -17.63 35.46 -17.44
C LEU A 132 -19.09 35.16 -17.83
N LEU A 133 -19.36 34.95 -19.12
CA LEU A 133 -20.67 34.55 -19.63
C LEU A 133 -21.11 33.19 -19.06
N ILE A 134 -20.22 32.19 -19.05
CA ILE A 134 -20.48 30.86 -18.48
C ILE A 134 -20.77 30.94 -16.98
N MET A 135 -20.00 31.77 -16.26
CA MET A 135 -20.21 32.03 -14.83
C MET A 135 -21.60 32.63 -14.55
N ASN A 136 -22.03 33.58 -15.38
CA ASN A 136 -23.34 34.23 -15.27
C ASN A 136 -24.52 33.34 -15.70
N ARG A 137 -24.27 32.27 -16.46
CA ARG A 137 -25.29 31.30 -16.93
C ARG A 137 -25.55 30.14 -15.96
N GLY A 138 -25.01 30.19 -14.73
CA GLY A 138 -25.29 29.21 -13.68
C GLY A 138 -24.21 28.15 -13.47
N ALA A 139 -23.09 28.18 -14.20
CA ALA A 139 -21.93 27.29 -13.98
C ALA A 139 -20.89 27.91 -13.02
N ARG A 140 -21.34 28.76 -12.09
CA ARG A 140 -20.47 29.56 -11.21
C ARG A 140 -19.50 28.70 -10.40
N ASP A 141 -19.99 27.64 -9.77
CA ASP A 141 -19.16 26.77 -8.92
C ASP A 141 -18.04 26.07 -9.70
N GLN A 142 -18.28 25.70 -10.97
CA GLN A 142 -17.28 25.05 -11.83
C GLN A 142 -16.16 26.02 -12.23
N ILE A 143 -16.53 27.26 -12.56
CA ILE A 143 -15.60 28.32 -12.94
C ILE A 143 -14.80 28.80 -11.72
N GLU A 144 -15.45 29.01 -10.57
CA GLU A 144 -14.79 29.45 -9.34
C GLU A 144 -13.81 28.42 -8.80
N LYS A 145 -14.13 27.12 -8.89
CA LYS A 145 -13.22 26.03 -8.52
C LYS A 145 -11.91 26.03 -9.33
N LYS A 146 -11.92 26.65 -10.52
CA LYS A 146 -10.82 26.62 -11.48
C LYS A 146 -10.02 27.92 -11.53
N TYR A 147 -10.69 29.07 -11.56
CA TYR A 147 -10.06 30.38 -11.78
C TYR A 147 -10.19 31.34 -10.59
N THR A 148 -11.07 31.06 -9.62
CA THR A 148 -11.57 32.00 -8.59
C THR A 148 -12.43 33.14 -9.14
N ALA A 149 -13.46 33.55 -8.39
CA ALA A 149 -14.38 34.61 -8.80
C ALA A 149 -13.68 35.96 -9.04
N ALA A 150 -12.70 36.30 -8.20
CA ALA A 150 -11.99 37.57 -8.25
C ALA A 150 -11.14 37.72 -9.52
N VAL A 151 -10.57 36.62 -10.03
CA VAL A 151 -9.80 36.64 -11.27
C VAL A 151 -10.72 36.85 -12.46
N VAL A 152 -11.81 36.07 -12.58
CA VAL A 152 -12.73 36.16 -13.72
C VAL A 152 -13.37 37.54 -13.81
N THR A 153 -13.85 38.08 -12.69
CA THR A 153 -14.47 39.41 -12.64
C THR A 153 -13.47 40.56 -12.81
N GLY A 154 -12.21 40.36 -12.44
CA GLY A 154 -11.15 41.37 -12.57
C GLY A 154 -10.33 41.31 -13.87
N ALA A 155 -10.45 40.23 -14.65
CA ALA A 155 -9.60 39.95 -15.80
C ALA A 155 -9.67 41.05 -16.86
N GLU A 156 -10.88 41.47 -17.25
CA GLU A 156 -11.08 42.51 -18.28
C GLU A 156 -10.40 43.83 -17.89
N LYS A 157 -10.59 44.28 -16.65
CA LYS A 157 -9.96 45.52 -16.15
C LYS A 157 -8.44 45.43 -16.17
N ARG A 158 -7.87 44.28 -15.80
CA ARG A 158 -6.41 44.04 -15.81
C ARG A 158 -5.86 44.01 -17.24
N LEU A 159 -6.55 43.33 -18.15
CA LEU A 159 -6.18 43.27 -19.57
C LEU A 159 -6.21 44.65 -20.21
N GLN A 160 -7.27 45.41 -19.99
CA GLN A 160 -7.39 46.76 -20.55
C GLN A 160 -6.30 47.69 -20.00
N ALA A 161 -5.97 47.57 -18.71
CA ALA A 161 -4.87 48.33 -18.11
C ALA A 161 -3.51 47.95 -18.70
N ALA A 162 -3.25 46.65 -18.91
CA ALA A 162 -2.03 46.18 -19.54
C ALA A 162 -1.92 46.62 -21.00
N PHE A 163 -3.01 46.48 -21.77
CA PHE A 163 -3.10 46.96 -23.16
C PHE A 163 -2.83 48.46 -23.24
N ASN A 164 -3.46 49.26 -22.39
CA ASN A 164 -3.24 50.71 -22.38
C ASN A 164 -1.79 51.11 -22.10
N LYS A 165 -1.04 50.31 -21.34
CA LYS A 165 0.40 50.51 -21.09
C LYS A 165 1.28 50.10 -22.28
N LEU A 166 0.84 49.13 -23.09
CA LEU A 166 1.66 48.53 -24.15
C LEU A 166 1.24 48.91 -25.58
N LYS A 167 0.14 49.65 -25.76
CA LYS A 167 -0.49 49.90 -27.06
C LYS A 167 0.31 50.76 -28.05
N THR A 168 1.32 51.52 -27.61
CA THR A 168 2.18 52.31 -28.53
C THR A 168 3.63 51.92 -28.33
N THR A 169 4.46 52.13 -29.36
CA THR A 169 5.90 51.85 -29.28
C THR A 169 6.57 52.59 -28.13
N ALA A 170 6.23 53.87 -27.93
CA ALA A 170 6.77 54.67 -26.83
C ALA A 170 6.32 54.16 -25.44
N SER A 171 5.05 53.72 -25.31
CA SER A 171 4.55 53.21 -24.03
C SER A 171 5.10 51.82 -23.71
N LEU A 172 5.33 51.00 -24.74
CA LEU A 172 5.98 49.70 -24.65
C LEU A 172 7.43 49.84 -24.15
N GLU A 173 8.21 50.73 -24.76
CA GLU A 173 9.60 50.99 -24.36
C GLU A 173 9.68 51.51 -22.92
N LEU A 174 8.84 52.50 -22.56
CA LEU A 174 8.77 53.02 -21.20
C LEU A 174 8.38 51.93 -20.18
N THR A 175 7.40 51.08 -20.51
CA THR A 175 6.96 50.00 -19.63
C THR A 175 8.04 48.92 -19.50
N PHE A 176 8.78 48.62 -20.56
CA PHE A 176 9.94 47.72 -20.52
C PHE A 176 10.99 48.26 -19.54
N GLN A 177 11.38 49.53 -19.68
CA GLN A 177 12.36 50.16 -18.78
C GLN A 177 11.94 50.08 -17.32
N GLN A 178 10.66 50.38 -17.02
CA GLN A 178 10.12 50.29 -15.66
C GLN A 178 10.14 48.86 -15.10
N VAL A 179 9.78 47.87 -15.92
CA VAL A 179 9.77 46.46 -15.50
C VAL A 179 11.20 45.96 -15.28
N ASP A 180 12.12 46.32 -16.16
CA ASP A 180 13.52 45.90 -16.09
C ASP A 180 14.27 46.59 -14.93
N GLU A 181 14.05 47.89 -14.73
CA GLU A 181 14.60 48.62 -13.58
C GLU A 181 14.11 48.04 -12.26
N LYS A 182 12.81 47.71 -12.18
CA LYS A 182 12.25 47.06 -10.99
C LYS A 182 12.88 45.68 -10.78
N ARG A 183 13.03 44.87 -11.83
CA ARG A 183 13.71 43.56 -11.76
C ARG A 183 15.13 43.69 -11.24
N LEU A 184 15.90 44.64 -11.78
CA LEU A 184 17.27 44.89 -11.35
C LEU A 184 17.30 45.32 -9.88
N THR A 185 16.44 46.25 -9.48
CA THR A 185 16.36 46.76 -8.10
C THR A 185 15.99 45.64 -7.12
N ASP A 186 14.93 44.89 -7.39
CA ASP A 186 14.47 43.78 -6.55
C ASP A 186 15.52 42.65 -6.50
N GLY A 187 16.13 42.34 -7.65
CA GLY A 187 17.18 41.33 -7.77
C GLY A 187 18.45 41.70 -7.01
N PHE A 188 18.92 42.95 -7.11
CA PHE A 188 20.10 43.43 -6.39
C PHE A 188 19.84 43.54 -4.89
N ALA A 189 18.66 44.00 -4.47
CA ALA A 189 18.25 43.98 -3.07
C ALA A 189 18.25 42.56 -2.48
N ALA A 190 17.83 41.56 -3.26
CA ALA A 190 17.80 40.16 -2.83
C ALA A 190 19.18 39.51 -2.64
N ILE A 191 20.25 40.13 -3.16
CA ILE A 191 21.64 39.65 -3.00
C ILE A 191 22.52 40.58 -2.16
N ALA A 192 22.04 41.78 -1.81
CA ALA A 192 22.81 42.78 -1.07
C ALA A 192 23.33 42.24 0.27
N ASP A 193 22.47 41.60 1.08
CA ASP A 193 22.86 41.05 2.37
C ASP A 193 23.98 40.00 2.26
N LEU A 194 23.96 39.17 1.21
CA LEU A 194 24.98 38.14 0.99
C LEU A 194 26.32 38.76 0.57
N ILE A 195 26.27 39.84 -0.22
CA ILE A 195 27.46 40.61 -0.57
C ILE A 195 28.02 41.28 0.68
N ASP A 196 27.19 41.92 1.50
CA ASP A 196 27.61 42.58 2.73
C ASP A 196 28.24 41.62 3.74
N LEU A 197 27.67 40.42 3.92
CA LEU A 197 28.28 39.35 4.72
C LEU A 197 29.65 38.95 4.16
N SER A 198 29.77 38.77 2.85
CA SER A 198 31.04 38.40 2.23
C SER A 198 32.08 39.53 2.31
N VAL A 199 31.63 40.79 2.28
CA VAL A 199 32.47 41.98 2.46
C VAL A 199 32.99 42.06 3.89
N GLN A 200 32.19 41.71 4.90
CA GLN A 200 32.61 41.69 6.31
C GLN A 200 33.73 40.68 6.58
N ASP A 201 33.72 39.54 5.90
CA ASP A 201 34.77 38.52 6.01
C ASP A 201 36.12 38.98 5.43
N GLY A 202 36.13 40.04 4.61
CA GLY A 202 37.32 40.57 3.96
C GLY A 202 37.81 39.77 2.75
N ASP A 203 37.12 38.68 2.39
CA ASP A 203 37.39 37.84 1.22
C ASP A 203 36.13 37.38 0.47
N ILE A 204 36.22 37.37 -0.85
CA ILE A 204 35.19 36.83 -1.75
C ILE A 204 35.84 35.74 -2.61
N THR A 205 35.48 34.50 -2.29
CA THR A 205 35.89 33.30 -3.00
C THR A 205 34.93 32.98 -4.14
N GLU A 206 35.36 32.13 -5.07
CA GLU A 206 34.51 31.63 -6.16
C GLU A 206 33.23 30.95 -5.61
N ASN A 207 33.33 30.22 -4.48
CA ASN A 207 32.17 29.60 -3.84
C ASN A 207 31.19 30.64 -3.29
N LYS A 208 31.66 31.66 -2.57
CA LYS A 208 30.81 32.75 -2.07
C LYS A 208 30.14 33.49 -3.23
N ALA A 209 30.90 33.80 -4.28
CA ALA A 209 30.39 34.43 -5.50
C ALA A 209 29.33 33.55 -6.19
N ASN A 210 29.54 32.24 -6.29
CA ASN A 210 28.59 31.31 -6.89
C ASN A 210 27.28 31.23 -6.10
N VAL A 211 27.33 31.31 -4.76
CA VAL A 211 26.11 31.39 -3.92
C VAL A 211 25.33 32.67 -4.22
N ILE A 212 26.02 33.81 -4.31
CA ILE A 212 25.42 35.11 -4.64
C ILE A 212 24.83 35.08 -6.07
N ILE A 213 25.58 34.55 -7.05
CA ILE A 213 25.14 34.38 -8.44
C ILE A 213 23.90 33.50 -8.50
N THR A 214 23.90 32.35 -7.82
CA THR A 214 22.75 31.45 -7.77
C THR A 214 21.51 32.14 -7.20
N ARG A 215 21.68 32.94 -6.14
CA ARG A 215 20.58 33.73 -5.56
C ARG A 215 20.10 34.82 -6.52
N GLY A 216 21.00 35.52 -7.20
CA GLY A 216 20.66 36.54 -8.20
C GLY A 216 19.90 35.95 -9.39
N LEU A 217 20.36 34.80 -9.93
CA LEU A 217 19.70 34.07 -11.01
C LEU A 217 18.27 33.67 -10.63
N LYS A 218 18.06 33.19 -9.39
CA LYS A 218 16.72 32.86 -8.86
C LYS A 218 15.79 34.08 -8.77
N ASN A 219 16.34 35.29 -8.66
CA ASN A 219 15.59 36.55 -8.63
C ASN A 219 15.55 37.24 -10.01
N GLY A 220 15.90 36.53 -11.08
CA GLY A 220 15.71 37.01 -12.45
C GLY A 220 16.83 37.92 -12.97
N LEU A 221 17.96 38.04 -12.27
CA LEU A 221 19.17 38.67 -12.77
C LEU A 221 19.92 37.74 -13.74
N GLU A 222 20.74 38.32 -14.61
CA GLU A 222 21.68 37.59 -15.45
C GLU A 222 23.07 37.54 -14.80
N THR A 223 23.85 36.50 -15.11
CA THR A 223 25.20 36.31 -14.52
C THR A 223 26.05 37.57 -14.64
N HIS A 224 26.14 38.17 -15.82
CA HIS A 224 26.98 39.33 -16.06
C HIS A 224 26.51 40.59 -15.29
N GLU A 225 25.21 40.72 -15.01
CA GLU A 225 24.65 41.82 -14.21
C GLU A 225 25.05 41.65 -12.74
N ILE A 226 24.95 40.41 -12.25
CA ILE A 226 25.32 40.04 -10.88
C ILE A 226 26.82 40.24 -10.66
N GLU A 227 27.65 39.72 -11.57
CA GLU A 227 29.10 39.82 -11.47
C GLU A 227 29.56 41.28 -11.47
N ARG A 228 29.03 42.12 -12.39
CA ARG A 228 29.34 43.56 -12.39
C ARG A 228 28.91 44.25 -11.11
N TYR A 229 27.73 43.92 -10.60
CA TYR A 229 27.24 44.51 -9.35
C TYR A 229 28.13 44.12 -8.16
N ILE A 230 28.44 42.82 -8.00
CA ILE A 230 29.37 42.35 -6.98
C ILE A 230 30.72 43.08 -7.10
N ILE A 231 31.30 43.12 -8.30
CA ILE A 231 32.60 43.80 -8.55
C ILE A 231 32.51 45.29 -8.16
N SER A 232 31.45 45.99 -8.53
CA SER A 232 31.28 47.41 -8.20
C SER A 232 31.23 47.65 -6.68
N VAL A 233 30.45 46.84 -5.96
CA VAL A 233 30.31 46.96 -4.49
C VAL A 233 31.63 46.65 -3.80
N ILE A 234 32.36 45.62 -4.24
CA ILE A 234 33.57 45.17 -3.53
C ILE A 234 34.75 46.09 -3.83
N GLN A 235 34.82 46.66 -5.03
CA GLN A 235 35.81 47.68 -5.38
C GLN A 235 35.60 48.95 -4.56
N GLU A 236 34.36 49.40 -4.38
CA GLU A 236 34.04 50.53 -3.48
C GLU A 236 34.47 50.26 -2.03
N LYS A 237 34.51 48.99 -1.62
CA LYS A 237 34.93 48.55 -0.29
C LYS A 237 36.43 48.21 -0.19
N GLY A 238 37.22 48.48 -1.23
CA GLY A 238 38.68 48.31 -1.22
C GLY A 238 39.17 46.88 -1.46
N PHE A 239 38.38 46.03 -2.10
CA PHE A 239 38.81 44.69 -2.51
C PHE A 239 39.62 44.78 -3.81
N ASN A 240 40.73 44.05 -3.86
CA ASN A 240 41.55 43.92 -5.07
C ASN A 240 41.62 42.45 -5.52
N PRO A 241 41.60 42.17 -6.83
CA PRO A 241 41.82 40.82 -7.33
C PRO A 241 43.28 40.43 -7.07
N ARG A 242 43.50 39.23 -6.49
CA ARG A 242 44.86 38.72 -6.20
C ARG A 242 45.42 37.82 -7.29
N ALA A 243 44.70 37.69 -8.40
CA ALA A 243 45.18 37.05 -9.63
C ALA A 243 46.32 37.86 -10.26
N GLU A 244 47.39 37.19 -10.72
CA GLU A 244 48.38 37.84 -11.59
C GLU A 244 47.80 38.21 -12.97
N LYS A 245 46.74 37.51 -13.42
CA LYS A 245 45.96 37.82 -14.63
C LYS A 245 44.47 37.59 -14.35
N PRO A 246 43.63 38.64 -14.39
CA PRO A 246 42.18 38.47 -14.28
C PRO A 246 41.68 37.65 -15.46
N ASP A 247 41.03 36.52 -15.17
CA ASP A 247 40.31 35.75 -16.19
C ASP A 247 38.97 36.45 -16.42
N GLU A 248 38.84 37.16 -17.54
CA GLU A 248 37.61 37.90 -17.88
C GLU A 248 36.38 36.98 -17.96
N THR A 249 36.58 35.68 -18.20
CA THR A 249 35.48 34.70 -18.25
C THR A 249 35.09 34.16 -16.89
N ARG A 250 35.93 34.35 -15.86
CA ARG A 250 35.72 33.87 -14.49
C ARG A 250 36.31 34.88 -13.49
N PRO A 251 35.63 36.01 -13.27
CA PRO A 251 36.20 37.12 -12.50
C PRO A 251 36.52 36.77 -11.04
N PHE A 252 35.89 35.73 -10.47
CA PHE A 252 36.06 35.32 -9.08
C PHE A 252 36.95 34.08 -8.87
N ARG A 253 37.55 33.54 -9.94
CA ARG A 253 38.41 32.33 -9.90
C ARG A 253 39.66 32.51 -9.04
N ASN A 254 40.09 33.75 -8.86
CA ASN A 254 41.25 34.14 -8.08
C ASN A 254 40.79 35.20 -7.07
N LEU A 255 41.00 34.91 -5.79
CA LEU A 255 40.40 35.56 -4.62
C LEU A 255 40.36 37.10 -4.72
N TRP A 256 39.19 37.67 -4.45
CA TRP A 256 39.05 39.09 -4.19
C TRP A 256 39.20 39.32 -2.70
N MET A 257 40.20 40.10 -2.29
CA MET A 257 40.52 40.30 -0.88
C MET A 257 40.92 41.75 -0.61
N THR A 258 40.60 42.23 0.59
CA THR A 258 41.23 43.43 1.15
C THR A 258 42.71 43.18 1.45
N ASP A 259 43.53 44.24 1.57
CA ASP A 259 44.96 44.07 1.87
C ASP A 259 45.19 43.42 3.25
N VAL A 260 44.29 43.67 4.20
CA VAL A 260 44.33 43.08 5.55
C VAL A 260 44.07 41.57 5.49
N ALA A 261 43.00 41.16 4.78
CA ALA A 261 42.67 39.76 4.58
C ALA A 261 43.76 39.04 3.77
N TRP A 262 44.35 39.70 2.77
CA TRP A 262 45.45 39.15 1.98
C TRP A 262 46.70 38.89 2.83
N ALA A 263 47.07 39.82 3.71
CA ALA A 263 48.20 39.61 4.63
C ALA A 263 47.95 38.47 5.62
N ALA A 264 46.71 38.30 6.09
CA ALA A 264 46.31 37.17 6.94
C ALA A 264 46.29 35.84 6.15
N TYR A 265 45.80 35.87 4.91
CA TYR A 265 45.80 34.74 3.99
C TYR A 265 47.22 34.27 3.68
N GLN A 266 48.14 35.19 3.39
CA GLN A 266 49.55 34.85 3.16
C GLN A 266 50.22 34.23 4.41
N LYS A 267 49.81 34.63 5.62
CA LYS A 267 50.25 33.99 6.86
C LYS A 267 49.66 32.59 7.06
N ARG A 268 48.41 32.36 6.64
CA ARG A 268 47.71 31.05 6.72
C ARG A 268 48.11 30.08 5.61
N ALA A 269 48.37 30.56 4.40
CA ALA A 269 48.72 29.76 3.21
C ALA A 269 50.06 28.99 3.37
N ILE A 270 50.85 29.32 4.39
CA ILE A 270 52.08 28.61 4.78
C ILE A 270 51.75 27.34 5.59
N ILE A 271 50.60 27.27 6.24
CA ILE A 271 50.21 26.14 7.08
C ILE A 271 49.54 25.09 6.20
N ARG A 272 50.35 24.18 5.66
CA ARG A 272 49.87 22.94 5.04
C ARG A 272 50.13 21.78 5.97
N VAL A 273 49.16 20.88 6.06
CA VAL A 273 49.29 19.64 6.82
C VAL A 273 49.24 18.47 5.85
N GLU A 274 50.08 17.47 6.10
CA GLU A 274 50.05 16.22 5.34
C GLU A 274 49.01 15.29 5.96
N TRP A 275 48.09 14.78 5.14
CA TRP A 275 47.07 13.81 5.48
C TRP A 275 46.97 12.75 4.39
N LEU A 276 47.18 11.48 4.77
CA LEU A 276 47.09 10.33 3.86
C LEU A 276 47.87 10.50 2.56
N ASP A 277 49.13 10.96 2.64
CA ASP A 277 50.04 11.19 1.50
C ASP A 277 49.62 12.37 0.58
N GLU A 278 48.71 13.25 1.02
CA GLU A 278 48.30 14.48 0.33
C GLU A 278 48.36 15.69 1.27
N TYR A 279 48.53 16.89 0.72
CA TYR A 279 48.55 18.11 1.54
C TYR A 279 47.18 18.77 1.55
N ALA A 280 46.74 19.19 2.74
CA ALA A 280 45.56 20.02 2.94
C ALA A 280 45.95 21.36 3.57
N SER A 281 45.24 22.40 3.16
CA SER A 281 45.31 23.77 3.66
C SER A 281 44.03 24.23 4.36
N SER A 282 42.97 23.41 4.31
CA SER A 282 41.71 23.63 5.03
C SER A 282 41.12 22.32 5.56
N LEU A 283 40.08 22.42 6.42
CA LEU A 283 39.35 21.24 6.91
C LEU A 283 38.57 20.56 5.80
N GLU A 284 38.05 21.33 4.85
CA GLU A 284 37.30 20.83 3.71
C GLU A 284 38.20 19.97 2.81
N GLU A 285 39.44 20.43 2.56
CA GLU A 285 40.44 19.64 1.82
C GLU A 285 40.83 18.36 2.57
N LEU A 286 40.92 18.39 3.92
CA LEU A 286 41.08 17.17 4.72
C LEU A 286 39.90 16.23 4.54
N GLY A 287 38.67 16.76 4.53
CA GLY A 287 37.45 16.01 4.27
C GLY A 287 37.47 15.36 2.89
N ASP A 288 37.87 16.09 1.85
CA ASP A 288 37.97 15.59 0.47
C ASP A 288 39.00 14.47 0.32
N ILE A 289 40.18 14.61 0.96
CA ILE A 289 41.21 13.56 0.99
C ILE A 289 40.66 12.33 1.73
N THR A 290 40.01 12.54 2.88
CA THR A 290 39.39 11.48 3.70
C THR A 290 38.35 10.72 2.89
N PHE A 291 37.52 11.43 2.14
CA PHE A 291 36.51 10.86 1.25
C PHE A 291 37.14 9.98 0.17
N ARG A 292 38.15 10.48 -0.55
CA ARG A 292 38.82 9.74 -1.64
C ARG A 292 39.54 8.49 -1.13
N LYS A 293 40.18 8.58 0.05
CA LYS A 293 41.02 7.52 0.63
C LYS A 293 40.35 6.84 1.83
N LYS A 294 39.12 6.34 1.66
CA LYS A 294 38.30 5.74 2.74
C LYS A 294 39.06 4.70 3.57
N GLU A 295 39.63 3.68 2.94
CA GLU A 295 40.29 2.55 3.63
C GLU A 295 41.48 3.02 4.49
N LYS A 296 42.31 3.92 3.97
CA LYS A 296 43.42 4.51 4.73
C LYS A 296 42.87 5.38 5.86
N SER A 297 41.84 6.18 5.60
CA SER A 297 41.20 7.04 6.60
C SER A 297 40.70 6.23 7.79
N GLU A 298 39.95 5.16 7.56
CA GLU A 298 39.42 4.29 8.62
C GLU A 298 40.51 3.67 9.50
N TYR A 299 41.71 3.44 8.95
CA TYR A 299 42.85 2.96 9.72
C TYR A 299 43.40 4.05 10.65
N PHE A 300 43.67 5.25 10.12
CA PHE A 300 44.26 6.36 10.89
C PHE A 300 43.27 7.00 11.87
N LEU A 301 41.97 6.97 11.59
CA LEU A 301 40.92 7.51 12.48
C LEU A 301 40.65 6.62 13.72
N ARG A 302 41.43 5.54 13.91
CA ARG A 302 41.38 4.73 15.14
C ARG A 302 42.08 5.40 16.33
N ASP A 303 42.98 6.34 16.07
CA ASP A 303 43.81 6.98 17.09
C ASP A 303 43.70 8.51 17.01
N THR A 304 43.55 9.13 18.18
CA THR A 304 43.49 10.58 18.38
C THR A 304 44.80 11.31 18.07
N ASN A 305 45.90 10.58 17.86
CA ASN A 305 47.20 11.17 17.54
C ASN A 305 47.33 11.66 16.09
N PHE A 306 46.39 11.29 15.21
CA PHE A 306 46.50 11.58 13.78
C PHE A 306 45.73 12.83 13.37
N LEU A 307 44.39 12.79 13.33
CA LEU A 307 43.58 13.90 12.80
C LEU A 307 43.54 15.14 13.72
N PRO A 308 43.28 15.04 15.04
CA PRO A 308 43.14 16.21 15.92
C PRO A 308 44.33 17.19 15.89
N PRO A 309 45.61 16.75 15.88
CA PRO A 309 46.75 17.66 15.71
C PRO A 309 46.74 18.43 14.38
N LEU A 310 46.27 17.82 13.30
CA LEU A 310 46.16 18.47 11.98
C LEU A 310 45.04 19.51 12.00
N VAL A 311 43.89 19.19 12.61
CA VAL A 311 42.80 20.14 12.83
C VAL A 311 43.28 21.34 13.65
N ASN A 312 44.03 21.11 14.72
CA ASN A 312 44.55 22.21 15.55
C ASN A 312 45.50 23.10 14.75
N LYS A 313 46.39 22.51 13.93
CA LYS A 313 47.31 23.28 13.08
C LYS A 313 46.57 24.14 12.06
N LEU A 314 45.52 23.61 11.42
CA LEU A 314 44.77 24.32 10.39
C LEU A 314 43.83 25.40 10.95
N THR A 315 43.29 25.21 12.15
CA THR A 315 42.25 26.09 12.72
C THR A 315 42.73 26.97 13.87
N ASP A 316 43.85 26.64 14.49
CA ASP A 316 44.33 27.23 15.76
C ASP A 316 43.26 27.23 16.88
N SER A 317 42.40 26.21 16.87
CA SER A 317 41.19 26.16 17.71
C SER A 317 41.11 24.87 18.53
N ALA A 318 41.48 24.96 19.80
CA ALA A 318 41.42 23.83 20.74
C ALA A 318 40.02 23.24 20.90
N SER A 319 38.96 24.05 20.83
CA SER A 319 37.57 23.60 20.90
C SER A 319 37.20 22.67 19.73
N ARG A 320 37.49 23.10 18.50
CA ARG A 320 37.34 22.29 17.28
C ARG A 320 38.14 20.99 17.37
N THR A 321 39.39 21.04 17.81
CA THR A 321 40.21 19.85 18.02
C THR A 321 39.56 18.86 19.03
N ALA A 322 39.01 19.38 20.13
CA ALA A 322 38.33 18.57 21.13
C ALA A 322 37.07 17.87 20.59
N GLU A 323 36.33 18.49 19.67
CA GLU A 323 35.17 17.87 19.02
C GLU A 323 35.56 16.60 18.26
N PHE A 324 36.60 16.66 17.42
CA PHE A 324 37.09 15.49 16.68
C PHE A 324 37.70 14.44 17.60
N GLN A 325 38.43 14.85 18.63
CA GLN A 325 38.99 13.94 19.62
C GLN A 325 37.87 13.17 20.34
N ARG A 326 36.79 13.86 20.71
CA ARG A 326 35.61 13.26 21.34
C ARG A 326 34.95 12.24 20.41
N ILE A 327 34.74 12.55 19.14
CA ILE A 327 34.17 11.59 18.17
C ILE A 327 35.03 10.32 18.08
N ILE A 328 36.37 10.45 18.00
CA ILE A 328 37.29 9.31 17.90
C ILE A 328 37.24 8.43 19.16
N GLN A 329 37.10 9.03 20.34
CA GLN A 329 37.09 8.32 21.62
C GLN A 329 35.74 7.68 21.96
N GLU A 330 34.63 8.39 21.69
CA GLU A 330 33.28 7.97 22.09
C GLU A 330 32.64 7.00 21.08
N GLU A 331 32.84 7.20 19.78
CA GLU A 331 32.23 6.35 18.76
C GLU A 331 33.01 5.04 18.60
N LYS A 332 32.34 3.91 18.83
CA LYS A 332 32.96 2.58 18.76
C LYS A 332 32.85 1.96 17.38
N ASP A 333 31.77 2.28 16.66
CA ASP A 333 31.57 1.77 15.31
C ASP A 333 32.49 2.51 14.33
N ALA A 334 33.33 1.75 13.61
CA ALA A 334 34.34 2.31 12.73
C ALA A 334 33.73 3.10 11.56
N GLU A 335 32.62 2.62 10.98
CA GLU A 335 31.95 3.29 9.87
C GLU A 335 31.24 4.55 10.36
N LYS A 336 30.53 4.48 11.50
CA LYS A 336 29.91 5.69 12.10
C LYS A 336 30.95 6.75 12.42
N LYS A 337 32.07 6.34 13.00
CA LYS A 337 33.19 7.24 13.32
C LYS A 337 33.71 7.90 12.06
N TYR A 338 33.99 7.11 11.03
CA TYR A 338 34.42 7.62 9.73
C TYR A 338 33.44 8.64 9.17
N LEU A 339 32.14 8.31 9.08
CA LEU A 339 31.13 9.20 8.51
C LEU A 339 30.95 10.48 9.34
N LYS A 340 30.93 10.40 10.67
CA LYS A 340 30.84 11.58 11.54
C LYS A 340 32.01 12.52 11.31
N ILE A 341 33.24 11.99 11.28
CA ILE A 341 34.43 12.78 11.03
C ILE A 341 34.42 13.38 9.63
N LEU A 342 34.06 12.58 8.62
CA LEU A 342 34.01 12.98 7.23
C LEU A 342 33.10 14.19 7.01
N TYR A 343 31.85 14.12 7.47
CA TYR A 343 30.89 15.20 7.25
C TYR A 343 31.09 16.38 8.21
N HIS A 344 31.71 16.19 9.38
CA HIS A 344 32.15 17.30 10.23
C HIS A 344 33.35 18.06 9.64
N LEU A 345 34.19 17.39 8.84
CA LEU A 345 35.27 18.04 8.08
C LEU A 345 34.75 18.78 6.84
N ASN A 346 33.84 18.16 6.08
CA ASN A 346 33.24 18.76 4.90
C ASN A 346 31.76 18.33 4.73
N PRO A 347 30.79 19.16 5.16
CA PRO A 347 29.36 18.87 5.04
C PRO A 347 28.86 18.79 3.59
N ALA A 348 29.59 19.36 2.62
CA ALA A 348 29.19 19.39 1.21
C ALA A 348 29.52 18.10 0.44
N LEU A 349 30.17 17.13 1.10
CA LEU A 349 30.53 15.87 0.47
C LEU A 349 29.31 15.00 0.13
N PRO A 350 29.32 14.29 -1.01
CA PRO A 350 28.24 13.39 -1.38
C PRO A 350 28.23 12.11 -0.54
N PHE A 351 27.05 11.58 -0.29
CA PHE A 351 26.88 10.27 0.34
C PHE A 351 27.16 9.14 -0.64
N ARG A 352 28.03 8.21 -0.27
CA ARG A 352 28.33 7.02 -1.09
C ARG A 352 27.32 5.92 -0.81
N PHE A 353 26.53 5.60 -1.82
CA PHE A 353 25.60 4.48 -1.82
C PHE A 353 25.86 3.60 -3.04
N ARG A 354 26.20 2.32 -2.81
CA ARG A 354 26.60 1.35 -3.84
C ARG A 354 27.68 1.85 -4.81
N GLY A 355 28.66 2.60 -4.29
CA GLY A 355 29.75 3.17 -5.07
C GLY A 355 29.42 4.47 -5.82
N THR A 356 28.16 4.90 -5.85
CA THR A 356 27.73 6.17 -6.44
C THR A 356 27.64 7.24 -5.36
N GLY A 357 28.07 8.47 -5.66
CA GLY A 357 27.98 9.62 -4.75
C GLY A 357 26.72 10.45 -5.02
N PHE A 358 25.95 10.75 -3.97
CA PHE A 358 24.73 11.55 -4.04
C PHE A 358 24.87 12.81 -3.19
N THR A 359 24.69 13.99 -3.79
CA THR A 359 24.70 15.27 -3.05
C THR A 359 23.32 15.64 -2.51
N GLU A 360 22.25 15.10 -3.12
CA GLU A 360 20.86 15.40 -2.76
C GLU A 360 20.15 14.14 -2.26
N VAL A 361 19.34 14.29 -1.21
CA VAL A 361 18.63 13.17 -0.56
C VAL A 361 17.59 12.55 -1.50
N ASP A 362 16.87 13.39 -2.25
CA ASP A 362 15.84 12.94 -3.19
C ASP A 362 16.42 12.03 -4.28
N GLN A 363 17.61 12.36 -4.78
CA GLN A 363 18.31 11.57 -5.80
C GLN A 363 18.77 10.22 -5.23
N LEU A 364 19.28 10.21 -4.00
CA LEU A 364 19.67 8.97 -3.33
C LEU A 364 18.46 8.05 -3.12
N LEU A 365 17.34 8.60 -2.62
CA LEU A 365 16.14 7.82 -2.33
C LEU A 365 15.43 7.35 -3.62
N GLU A 366 15.45 8.17 -4.68
CA GLU A 366 14.96 7.77 -6.00
C GLU A 366 15.78 6.57 -6.53
N HIS A 367 17.11 6.64 -6.45
CA HIS A 367 17.99 5.54 -6.84
C HIS A 367 17.77 4.29 -5.98
N ALA A 368 17.62 4.46 -4.66
CA ALA A 368 17.29 3.35 -3.76
C ALA A 368 15.95 2.68 -4.12
N CYS A 369 15.00 3.45 -4.66
CA CYS A 369 13.68 2.96 -5.08
C CYS A 369 13.62 2.38 -6.51
N GLU A 370 14.75 2.26 -7.22
CA GLU A 370 14.80 1.61 -8.54
C GLU A 370 14.70 0.08 -8.41
N LYS A 371 15.38 -0.50 -7.40
CA LYS A 371 15.53 -1.95 -7.24
C LYS A 371 15.24 -2.40 -5.80
N PRO A 372 14.67 -3.61 -5.59
CA PRO A 372 14.36 -4.12 -4.26
C PRO A 372 15.58 -4.21 -3.34
N GLU A 373 16.74 -4.63 -3.87
CA GLU A 373 17.95 -4.80 -3.06
C GLU A 373 18.48 -3.44 -2.59
N SER A 374 18.43 -2.43 -3.45
CA SER A 374 18.82 -1.06 -3.12
C SER A 374 17.87 -0.44 -2.10
N PHE A 375 16.58 -0.72 -2.18
CA PHE A 375 15.59 -0.24 -1.23
C PHE A 375 15.88 -0.73 0.20
N TRP A 376 16.12 -2.03 0.34
CA TRP A 376 16.39 -2.63 1.66
C TRP A 376 17.80 -2.34 2.17
N GLU A 377 18.77 -2.13 1.29
CA GLU A 377 20.11 -1.66 1.67
C GLU A 377 20.07 -0.23 2.21
N ALA A 378 19.27 0.66 1.61
CA ALA A 378 19.03 2.00 2.17
C ALA A 378 18.34 1.94 3.53
N ALA A 379 17.39 1.02 3.72
CA ALA A 379 16.77 0.77 5.02
C ALA A 379 17.77 0.29 6.08
N ASP A 380 18.71 -0.58 5.70
CA ASP A 380 19.80 -1.04 6.57
C ASP A 380 20.73 0.13 6.96
N PHE A 381 21.11 0.96 5.99
CA PHE A 381 21.94 2.15 6.24
C PHE A 381 21.25 3.14 7.17
N PHE A 382 19.93 3.33 7.01
CA PHE A 382 19.12 4.12 7.93
C PHE A 382 19.09 3.49 9.33
N SER A 383 18.92 2.18 9.44
CA SER A 383 18.88 1.51 10.74
C SER A 383 20.21 1.58 11.50
N LYS A 384 21.30 1.71 10.76
CA LYS A 384 22.66 1.89 11.27
C LYS A 384 23.04 3.36 11.47
N ASP A 385 22.12 4.31 11.40
CA ASP A 385 22.39 5.77 11.53
C ASP A 385 23.28 6.39 10.44
N TYR A 386 23.69 5.65 9.41
CA TYR A 386 24.66 6.16 8.44
C TYR A 386 24.11 7.33 7.63
N LEU A 387 22.83 7.22 7.22
CA LEU A 387 22.14 8.30 6.52
C LEU A 387 21.91 9.49 7.45
N GLN A 388 21.55 9.27 8.70
CA GLN A 388 21.27 10.32 9.67
C GLN A 388 22.51 11.15 10.01
N ILE A 389 23.68 10.51 10.10
CA ILE A 389 24.97 11.20 10.28
C ILE A 389 25.25 12.14 9.11
N TRP A 390 24.96 11.71 7.88
CA TRP A 390 25.11 12.57 6.71
C TRP A 390 24.10 13.72 6.72
N LEU A 391 22.82 13.41 6.97
CA LEU A 391 21.73 14.38 6.96
C LEU A 391 21.86 15.43 8.06
N SER A 392 22.41 15.09 9.23
CA SER A 392 22.57 16.04 10.34
C SER A 392 23.52 17.19 10.00
N GLU A 393 24.52 16.93 9.16
CA GLU A 393 25.52 17.92 8.74
C GLU A 393 25.14 18.58 7.40
N SER A 394 24.73 17.77 6.40
CA SER A 394 24.53 18.24 5.01
C SER A 394 23.14 18.82 4.75
N ALA A 395 22.10 18.31 5.43
CA ALA A 395 20.70 18.69 5.19
C ALA A 395 19.85 18.67 6.48
N PRO A 396 20.12 19.54 7.47
CA PRO A 396 19.44 19.52 8.77
C PRO A 396 17.91 19.60 8.67
N GLN A 397 17.39 20.34 7.68
CA GLN A 397 15.96 20.46 7.41
C GLN A 397 15.31 19.13 7.02
N VAL A 398 16.02 18.26 6.30
CA VAL A 398 15.52 16.93 5.91
C VAL A 398 15.65 15.97 7.08
N MET A 399 16.69 16.12 7.92
CA MET A 399 16.85 15.35 9.15
C MET A 399 15.67 15.55 10.12
N MET A 400 15.02 16.71 10.12
CA MET A 400 13.80 16.94 10.92
C MET A 400 12.62 16.04 10.53
N LEU A 401 12.64 15.45 9.32
CA LEU A 401 11.63 14.48 8.87
C LEU A 401 11.95 13.06 9.34
N ALA A 402 13.17 12.80 9.80
CA ALA A 402 13.57 11.47 10.27
C ALA A 402 12.95 11.19 11.65
N PRO A 403 12.23 10.06 11.82
CA PRO A 403 11.71 9.68 13.12
C PRO A 403 12.82 9.24 14.08
N GLU A 404 12.53 9.26 15.38
CA GLU A 404 13.47 8.78 16.41
C GLU A 404 13.76 7.28 16.29
N LYS A 405 12.81 6.51 15.76
CA LYS A 405 12.96 5.06 15.55
C LYS A 405 13.93 4.78 14.41
N ARG A 406 14.90 3.90 14.67
CA ARG A 406 15.98 3.50 13.75
C ARG A 406 15.74 2.10 13.17
N ASP A 407 14.49 1.72 12.98
CA ASP A 407 14.10 0.43 12.41
C ASP A 407 13.56 0.61 10.99
N ALA A 408 13.13 -0.49 10.36
CA ALA A 408 12.52 -0.45 9.03
C ALA A 408 11.26 0.43 8.99
N ILE A 409 10.49 0.51 10.08
CA ILE A 409 9.34 1.40 10.20
C ILE A 409 9.80 2.86 10.16
N GLY A 410 10.86 3.18 10.91
CA GLY A 410 11.49 4.49 10.91
C GLY A 410 11.96 4.90 9.52
N PHE A 411 12.65 4.00 8.82
CA PHE A 411 13.06 4.23 7.43
C PHE A 411 11.86 4.48 6.50
N LEU A 412 10.82 3.64 6.52
CA LEU A 412 9.63 3.82 5.68
C LEU A 412 8.92 5.14 5.99
N THR A 413 8.85 5.52 7.27
CA THR A 413 8.25 6.78 7.69
C THR A 413 9.05 7.97 7.16
N PHE A 414 10.39 7.91 7.24
CA PHE A 414 11.27 8.91 6.66
C PHE A 414 11.12 8.99 5.13
N LEU A 415 11.26 7.85 4.44
CA LEU A 415 11.15 7.72 2.99
C LEU A 415 9.88 8.38 2.44
N TYR A 416 8.73 8.07 3.03
CA TYR A 416 7.45 8.61 2.57
C TYR A 416 7.13 10.02 3.08
N SER A 417 7.87 10.51 4.08
CA SER A 417 7.83 11.93 4.47
C SER A 417 8.58 12.80 3.46
N VAL A 418 9.64 12.26 2.84
CA VAL A 418 10.35 12.91 1.74
C VAL A 418 9.50 12.89 0.47
N ASN A 419 9.06 11.71 0.03
CA ASN A 419 8.16 11.59 -1.13
C ASN A 419 7.16 10.44 -0.98
N ARG A 420 5.87 10.81 -0.94
CA ARG A 420 4.75 9.86 -0.76
C ARG A 420 4.54 8.93 -1.96
N ASN A 421 5.08 9.26 -3.13
CA ASN A 421 4.90 8.48 -4.35
C ASN A 421 5.96 7.38 -4.54
N TYR A 422 6.90 7.25 -3.61
CA TYR A 422 7.86 6.15 -3.68
C TYR A 422 7.16 4.78 -3.55
N PRO A 423 7.67 3.74 -4.22
CA PRO A 423 7.06 2.42 -4.20
C PRO A 423 7.19 1.75 -2.83
N PHE A 424 6.41 0.69 -2.66
CA PHE A 424 6.63 -0.33 -1.64
C PHE A 424 7.13 -1.61 -2.30
N TYR A 425 8.10 -2.29 -1.68
CA TYR A 425 8.62 -3.56 -2.17
C TYR A 425 8.18 -4.73 -1.28
N LEU A 426 7.67 -5.79 -1.91
CA LEU A 426 7.34 -7.05 -1.23
C LEU A 426 7.70 -8.22 -2.13
N ASN A 427 8.55 -9.14 -1.64
CA ASN A 427 9.06 -10.30 -2.39
C ASN A 427 9.65 -9.93 -3.76
N ASN A 428 10.50 -8.90 -3.80
CA ASN A 428 11.10 -8.34 -5.02
C ASN A 428 10.12 -7.71 -6.02
N ASN A 429 8.82 -7.67 -5.71
CA ASN A 429 7.83 -6.99 -6.53
C ASN A 429 7.65 -5.55 -6.06
N LYS A 430 7.52 -4.64 -7.03
CA LYS A 430 7.30 -3.21 -6.82
C LYS A 430 5.81 -2.90 -6.86
N PHE A 431 5.31 -2.18 -5.86
CA PHE A 431 3.93 -1.74 -5.76
C PHE A 431 3.86 -0.22 -5.64
N LEU A 432 3.09 0.42 -6.53
CA LEU A 432 2.87 1.86 -6.52
C LEU A 432 1.56 2.24 -5.81
N SER A 433 0.63 1.29 -5.71
CA SER A 433 -0.68 1.51 -5.08
C SER A 433 -1.14 0.27 -4.32
N PRO A 434 -2.01 0.42 -3.29
CA PRO A 434 -2.68 -0.70 -2.64
C PRO A 434 -3.46 -1.58 -3.63
N GLU A 435 -4.08 -0.96 -4.64
CA GLU A 435 -4.85 -1.66 -5.66
C GLU A 435 -3.97 -2.59 -6.52
N ASP A 436 -2.74 -2.18 -6.84
CA ASP A 436 -1.77 -3.06 -7.52
C ASP A 436 -1.34 -4.23 -6.63
N LEU A 437 -1.16 -3.99 -5.33
CA LEU A 437 -0.88 -5.04 -4.36
C LEU A 437 -2.03 -6.06 -4.31
N ALA A 438 -3.28 -5.61 -4.18
CA ALA A 438 -4.45 -6.48 -4.17
C ALA A 438 -4.60 -7.29 -5.47
N ARG A 439 -4.34 -6.67 -6.62
CA ARG A 439 -4.36 -7.36 -7.93
C ARG A 439 -3.32 -8.49 -7.98
N SER A 440 -2.10 -8.23 -7.52
CA SER A 440 -1.04 -9.25 -7.45
C SER A 440 -1.39 -10.39 -6.48
N MET A 441 -1.99 -10.05 -5.33
CA MET A 441 -2.41 -11.06 -4.34
C MET A 441 -3.48 -12.00 -4.88
N LYS A 442 -4.39 -11.53 -5.75
CA LYS A 442 -5.39 -12.38 -6.39
C LYS A 442 -4.79 -13.42 -7.33
N THR A 443 -3.67 -13.09 -7.98
CA THR A 443 -3.01 -13.99 -8.95
C THR A 443 -1.94 -14.88 -8.32
N ASN A 444 -1.40 -14.50 -7.16
CA ASN A 444 -0.29 -15.22 -6.53
C ASN A 444 -0.54 -15.43 -5.02
N GLN A 445 -1.11 -16.58 -4.65
CA GLN A 445 -1.36 -16.90 -3.22
C GLN A 445 -0.07 -17.00 -2.40
N ALA A 446 1.08 -17.32 -3.01
CA ALA A 446 2.33 -17.49 -2.28
C ALA A 446 2.81 -16.21 -1.58
N MET A 447 2.33 -15.03 -2.01
CA MET A 447 2.67 -13.75 -1.35
C MET A 447 1.86 -13.47 -0.09
N TRP A 448 0.76 -14.19 0.15
CA TRP A 448 -0.20 -13.87 1.22
C TRP A 448 0.43 -13.89 2.61
N VAL A 449 1.27 -14.88 2.89
CA VAL A 449 1.98 -15.00 4.18
C VAL A 449 2.86 -13.77 4.43
N ASN A 450 3.57 -13.30 3.41
CA ASN A 450 4.48 -12.16 3.53
C ASN A 450 3.69 -10.86 3.62
N VAL A 451 2.56 -10.73 2.92
CA VAL A 451 1.64 -9.59 3.10
C VAL A 451 1.12 -9.52 4.53
N ALA A 452 0.64 -10.63 5.08
CA ALA A 452 0.17 -10.69 6.46
C ALA A 452 1.30 -10.32 7.45
N GLN A 453 2.52 -10.82 7.22
CA GLN A 453 3.68 -10.46 8.05
C GLN A 453 4.04 -8.97 7.95
N HIS A 454 3.97 -8.37 6.76
CA HIS A 454 4.23 -6.93 6.59
C HIS A 454 3.10 -6.06 7.18
N MET A 455 1.87 -6.57 7.26
CA MET A 455 0.79 -5.93 8.02
C MET A 455 1.08 -6.00 9.53
N GLU A 456 1.42 -7.18 10.05
CA GLU A 456 1.73 -7.43 11.46
C GLU A 456 2.94 -6.60 11.93
N ASN A 457 3.99 -6.53 11.12
CA ASN A 457 5.18 -5.73 11.40
C ASN A 457 4.95 -4.21 11.25
N GLY A 458 3.77 -3.77 10.80
CA GLY A 458 3.45 -2.35 10.64
C GLY A 458 4.04 -1.69 9.37
N TYR A 459 4.74 -2.42 8.51
CA TYR A 459 5.35 -1.88 7.29
C TYR A 459 4.30 -1.39 6.28
N LEU A 460 3.31 -2.23 5.97
CA LEU A 460 2.21 -1.86 5.09
C LEU A 460 1.32 -0.75 5.70
N PRO A 461 0.96 -0.81 7.00
CA PRO A 461 0.23 0.29 7.64
C PRO A 461 0.90 1.66 7.53
N VAL A 462 2.23 1.72 7.67
CA VAL A 462 3.00 2.97 7.49
C VAL A 462 2.89 3.47 6.06
N TRP A 463 3.04 2.60 5.07
CA TRP A 463 2.88 2.96 3.67
C TRP A 463 1.47 3.48 3.36
N PHE A 464 0.42 2.75 3.77
CA PHE A 464 -0.97 3.17 3.57
C PHE A 464 -1.27 4.52 4.23
N LYS A 465 -0.75 4.76 5.44
CA LYS A 465 -0.90 6.05 6.12
C LYS A 465 -0.22 7.16 5.31
N ALA A 466 0.99 6.93 4.81
CA ALA A 466 1.77 7.95 4.12
C ALA A 466 1.15 8.37 2.78
N ILE A 467 0.53 7.44 2.05
CA ILE A 467 -0.22 7.75 0.82
C ILE A 467 -1.64 8.31 1.09
N GLY A 468 -2.00 8.59 2.35
CA GLY A 468 -3.30 9.16 2.72
C GLY A 468 -4.46 8.16 2.74
N ARG A 469 -4.17 6.86 2.84
CA ARG A 469 -5.14 5.75 2.88
C ARG A 469 -5.15 5.03 4.23
N SER A 470 -5.10 5.80 5.32
CA SER A 470 -5.16 5.25 6.68
C SER A 470 -6.51 4.57 6.99
N ASP A 471 -7.55 4.85 6.21
CA ASP A 471 -8.85 4.18 6.27
C ASP A 471 -8.73 2.66 6.07
N ILE A 472 -7.81 2.23 5.20
CA ILE A 472 -7.51 0.81 4.95
C ILE A 472 -7.10 0.12 6.26
N ASN A 473 -6.21 0.74 7.04
CA ASN A 473 -5.74 0.17 8.31
C ASN A 473 -6.88 -0.01 9.32
N SER A 474 -7.73 1.01 9.47
CA SER A 474 -8.88 0.93 10.39
C SER A 474 -9.85 -0.18 9.99
N ARG A 475 -10.24 -0.24 8.71
CA ARG A 475 -11.17 -1.26 8.21
C ARG A 475 -10.56 -2.65 8.32
N TYR A 476 -9.28 -2.80 7.96
CA TYR A 476 -8.55 -4.06 8.08
C TYR A 476 -8.57 -4.58 9.51
N ASN A 477 -8.24 -3.75 10.51
CA ASN A 477 -8.23 -4.16 11.91
C ASN A 477 -9.62 -4.59 12.40
N THR A 478 -10.67 -3.80 12.10
CA THR A 478 -12.05 -4.13 12.48
C THR A 478 -12.49 -5.49 11.91
N HIS A 479 -12.19 -5.76 10.64
CA HIS A 479 -12.55 -7.03 10.02
C HIS A 479 -11.69 -8.20 10.53
N LEU A 480 -10.40 -7.98 10.77
CA LEU A 480 -9.50 -9.01 11.30
C LEU A 480 -9.86 -9.40 12.74
N GLU A 481 -10.28 -8.45 13.59
CA GLU A 481 -10.77 -8.74 14.94
C GLU A 481 -11.98 -9.69 14.93
N SER A 482 -12.89 -9.52 13.97
CA SER A 482 -14.02 -10.45 13.80
C SER A 482 -13.57 -11.86 13.40
N ILE A 483 -12.51 -11.98 12.60
CA ILE A 483 -11.94 -13.27 12.18
C ILE A 483 -11.19 -13.93 13.33
N ILE A 484 -10.43 -13.17 14.10
CA ILE A 484 -9.73 -13.66 15.30
C ILE A 484 -10.76 -14.11 16.34
N GLY A 485 -11.79 -13.28 16.58
CA GLY A 485 -12.85 -13.54 17.55
C GLY A 485 -13.71 -14.77 17.22
N SER A 486 -13.71 -15.25 15.96
CA SER A 486 -14.42 -16.47 15.59
C SER A 486 -13.75 -17.74 16.15
N GLY A 487 -12.46 -17.68 16.53
CA GLY A 487 -11.72 -18.81 17.08
C GLY A 487 -11.54 -19.99 16.12
N LEU A 488 -11.79 -19.79 14.82
CA LEU A 488 -11.80 -20.85 13.81
C LEU A 488 -10.40 -21.19 13.27
N TYR A 489 -9.53 -20.18 13.20
CA TYR A 489 -8.28 -20.25 12.46
C TYR A 489 -7.09 -20.49 13.39
N ASP A 490 -6.17 -21.37 12.98
CA ASP A 490 -4.86 -21.46 13.64
C ASP A 490 -3.95 -20.28 13.25
N ALA A 491 -2.76 -20.18 13.87
CA ALA A 491 -1.84 -19.06 13.62
C ALA A 491 -1.35 -18.96 12.16
N LYS A 492 -1.19 -20.07 11.44
CA LYS A 492 -0.77 -20.07 10.03
C LYS A 492 -1.92 -19.71 9.12
N GLU A 493 -3.10 -20.28 9.38
CA GLU A 493 -4.34 -20.03 8.66
C GLU A 493 -4.80 -18.57 8.85
N LEU A 494 -4.56 -17.99 10.02
CA LEU A 494 -4.88 -16.59 10.31
C LEU A 494 -4.12 -15.65 9.38
N LYS A 495 -2.88 -15.97 9.01
CA LYS A 495 -2.12 -15.17 8.02
C LYS A 495 -2.78 -15.20 6.65
N LEU A 496 -3.36 -16.34 6.25
CA LEU A 496 -4.09 -16.44 4.98
C LEU A 496 -5.41 -15.65 5.04
N ALA A 497 -6.16 -15.79 6.14
CA ALA A 497 -7.40 -15.04 6.35
C ALA A 497 -7.15 -13.53 6.43
N ALA A 498 -6.04 -13.12 7.06
CA ALA A 498 -5.59 -11.74 7.12
C ALA A 498 -5.26 -11.17 5.73
N ALA A 499 -4.50 -11.90 4.91
CA ALA A 499 -4.21 -11.47 3.54
C ALA A 499 -5.49 -11.33 2.70
N GLN A 500 -6.42 -12.29 2.81
CA GLN A 500 -7.72 -12.19 2.15
C GLN A 500 -8.53 -10.97 2.62
N THR A 501 -8.54 -10.70 3.92
CA THR A 501 -9.21 -9.53 4.49
C THR A 501 -8.67 -8.25 3.86
N LEU A 502 -7.36 -8.15 3.69
CA LEU A 502 -6.76 -6.98 3.04
C LEU A 502 -7.24 -6.82 1.59
N ILE A 503 -7.34 -7.92 0.82
CA ILE A 503 -7.88 -7.89 -0.56
C ILE A 503 -9.32 -7.36 -0.55
N LEU A 504 -10.18 -7.84 0.36
CA LEU A 504 -11.58 -7.41 0.49
C LEU A 504 -11.71 -5.92 0.84
N ILE A 505 -10.78 -5.38 1.63
CA ILE A 505 -10.79 -3.96 2.03
C ILE A 505 -10.34 -3.05 0.89
N ILE A 506 -9.29 -3.44 0.17
CA ILE A 506 -8.70 -2.64 -0.90
C ILE A 506 -9.59 -2.67 -2.16
N ASP A 507 -10.05 -3.85 -2.55
CA ASP A 507 -10.78 -4.03 -3.81
C ASP A 507 -12.26 -4.34 -3.55
N SER A 508 -13.10 -3.32 -3.71
CA SER A 508 -14.55 -3.40 -3.54
C SER A 508 -15.25 -4.29 -4.57
N SER A 509 -14.57 -4.69 -5.65
CA SER A 509 -15.13 -5.62 -6.64
C SER A 509 -15.15 -7.06 -6.13
N VAL A 510 -14.42 -7.37 -5.06
CA VAL A 510 -14.33 -8.72 -4.51
C VAL A 510 -15.52 -8.98 -3.60
N THR A 511 -16.29 -10.02 -3.93
CA THR A 511 -17.41 -10.45 -3.10
C THR A 511 -16.92 -11.12 -1.83
N ILE A 512 -17.67 -10.92 -0.74
CA ILE A 512 -17.42 -11.61 0.53
C ILE A 512 -17.52 -13.13 0.31
N PRO A 513 -16.63 -13.93 0.89
CA PRO A 513 -16.70 -15.38 0.79
C PRO A 513 -18.00 -15.99 1.30
N THR A 514 -18.64 -16.80 0.45
CA THR A 514 -19.89 -17.49 0.77
C THR A 514 -19.79 -18.97 0.45
N ILE A 515 -20.19 -19.81 1.41
CA ILE A 515 -20.36 -21.25 1.23
C ILE A 515 -21.82 -21.51 0.84
N THR A 516 -22.02 -22.38 -0.15
CA THR A 516 -23.33 -22.89 -0.53
C THR A 516 -23.38 -24.40 -0.42
N ALA A 517 -24.52 -24.92 0.02
CA ALA A 517 -24.81 -26.35 0.03
C ALA A 517 -25.60 -26.75 -1.22
N ASP A 518 -25.38 -27.97 -1.70
CA ASP A 518 -26.14 -28.57 -2.79
C ASP A 518 -27.60 -28.85 -2.42
N VAL A 519 -27.84 -29.16 -1.15
CA VAL A 519 -29.17 -29.42 -0.59
C VAL A 519 -29.63 -28.29 0.32
N LYS A 520 -30.91 -27.93 0.20
CA LYS A 520 -31.56 -26.95 1.09
C LYS A 520 -32.15 -27.61 2.35
N GLN A 521 -32.41 -28.92 2.30
CA GLN A 521 -33.03 -29.69 3.38
C GLN A 521 -32.71 -31.18 3.20
N ILE A 522 -32.48 -31.90 4.30
CA ILE A 522 -32.38 -33.36 4.34
C ILE A 522 -33.68 -33.92 4.92
N THR A 523 -34.42 -34.71 4.13
CA THR A 523 -35.67 -35.34 4.57
C THR A 523 -35.57 -36.86 4.45
N LEU A 524 -35.68 -37.55 5.58
CA LEU A 524 -35.59 -39.00 5.70
C LEU A 524 -36.87 -39.52 6.38
N PRO A 525 -37.96 -39.68 5.62
CA PRO A 525 -39.31 -39.90 6.18
C PRO A 525 -39.54 -41.34 6.67
N GLU A 526 -38.76 -42.31 6.21
CA GLU A 526 -38.91 -43.73 6.55
C GLU A 526 -37.55 -44.40 6.76
N VAL A 527 -36.88 -44.06 7.87
CA VAL A 527 -35.66 -44.77 8.26
C VAL A 527 -36.04 -46.06 8.99
N GLU A 528 -35.76 -47.23 8.41
CA GLU A 528 -36.05 -48.52 9.05
C GLU A 528 -35.27 -48.66 10.36
N GLY A 529 -35.95 -48.93 11.47
CA GLY A 529 -35.31 -49.12 12.77
C GLY A 529 -34.28 -50.26 12.78
N GLY A 530 -33.07 -49.98 13.26
CA GLY A 530 -31.94 -50.92 13.27
C GLY A 530 -30.99 -50.78 12.07
N SER A 531 -31.27 -49.86 11.14
CA SER A 531 -30.38 -49.52 10.03
C SER A 531 -29.51 -48.29 10.33
N VAL A 532 -28.38 -48.19 9.62
CA VAL A 532 -27.53 -46.99 9.59
C VAL A 532 -27.70 -46.32 8.23
N VAL A 533 -28.18 -45.09 8.22
CA VAL A 533 -28.35 -44.29 7.00
C VAL A 533 -27.30 -43.20 6.98
N LYS A 534 -26.71 -42.95 5.80
CA LYS A 534 -25.78 -41.85 5.56
C LYS A 534 -26.35 -40.92 4.50
N SER A 535 -26.41 -39.63 4.79
CA SER A 535 -26.78 -38.59 3.83
C SER A 535 -25.60 -37.64 3.66
N ALA A 536 -25.20 -37.41 2.41
CA ALA A 536 -24.10 -36.49 2.09
C ALA A 536 -24.66 -35.09 1.81
N VAL A 537 -23.99 -34.08 2.35
CA VAL A 537 -24.20 -32.66 2.04
C VAL A 537 -22.92 -32.15 1.42
N ARG A 538 -23.00 -31.64 0.21
CA ARG A 538 -21.85 -31.11 -0.53
C ARG A 538 -21.81 -29.61 -0.37
N LEU A 539 -20.71 -29.12 0.20
CA LEU A 539 -20.46 -27.71 0.46
C LEU A 539 -19.45 -27.20 -0.56
N ARG A 540 -19.74 -26.04 -1.16
CA ARG A 540 -18.89 -25.41 -2.16
C ARG A 540 -18.74 -23.91 -1.88
N ILE A 541 -17.51 -23.40 -2.02
CA ILE A 541 -17.24 -21.97 -1.99
C ILE A 541 -17.54 -21.36 -3.37
N GLN A 542 -18.31 -20.25 -3.41
CA GLN A 542 -18.74 -19.65 -4.67
C GLN A 542 -17.69 -18.74 -5.34
N ASN A 543 -16.81 -18.16 -4.55
CA ASN A 543 -15.79 -17.21 -4.99
C ASN A 543 -14.38 -17.73 -4.70
N HIS A 544 -13.38 -17.02 -5.24
CA HIS A 544 -11.98 -17.38 -5.01
C HIS A 544 -11.54 -16.87 -3.63
N ALA A 545 -11.47 -17.77 -2.66
CA ALA A 545 -11.19 -17.45 -1.26
C ALA A 545 -10.68 -18.66 -0.45
N PHE A 546 -10.12 -18.34 0.71
CA PHE A 546 -9.78 -19.20 1.82
C PHE A 546 -10.80 -19.01 2.95
N VAL A 547 -11.53 -20.06 3.31
CA VAL A 547 -12.58 -20.03 4.34
C VAL A 547 -12.48 -21.30 5.18
N LYS A 548 -12.59 -21.14 6.49
CA LYS A 548 -12.74 -22.26 7.42
C LYS A 548 -14.16 -22.24 7.97
N ALA A 549 -14.77 -23.42 8.07
CA ALA A 549 -16.13 -23.60 8.54
C ALA A 549 -16.17 -24.62 9.67
N THR A 550 -16.92 -24.31 10.73
CA THR A 550 -17.30 -25.30 11.74
C THR A 550 -18.67 -25.83 11.42
N VAL A 551 -18.79 -27.15 11.40
CA VAL A 551 -20.04 -27.86 11.17
C VAL A 551 -20.49 -28.48 12.48
N LYS A 552 -21.73 -28.21 12.86
CA LYS A 552 -22.32 -28.77 14.07
C LYS A 552 -23.82 -28.98 13.90
N LEU A 553 -24.38 -29.85 14.73
CA LEU A 553 -25.82 -29.96 14.89
C LEU A 553 -26.28 -28.93 15.94
N ASP A 554 -27.39 -28.25 15.69
CA ASP A 554 -27.98 -27.33 16.66
C ASP A 554 -28.42 -28.05 17.95
N THR A 555 -28.83 -29.31 17.82
CA THR A 555 -29.25 -30.20 18.89
C THR A 555 -28.48 -31.51 18.79
N GLN A 556 -27.80 -31.90 19.88
CA GLN A 556 -27.15 -33.20 19.96
C GLN A 556 -28.19 -34.27 20.30
N ILE A 557 -28.35 -35.25 19.41
CA ILE A 557 -29.24 -36.39 19.58
C ILE A 557 -28.40 -37.65 19.45
N GLU A 558 -28.47 -38.51 20.46
CA GLU A 558 -27.80 -39.81 20.44
C GLU A 558 -28.28 -40.62 19.22
N GLY A 559 -27.34 -41.10 18.41
CA GLY A 559 -27.62 -41.76 17.14
C GLY A 559 -27.59 -40.87 15.89
N ILE A 560 -27.40 -39.56 16.02
CA ILE A 560 -27.15 -38.68 14.86
C ILE A 560 -25.77 -38.05 14.99
N THR A 561 -24.88 -38.32 14.04
CA THR A 561 -23.50 -37.82 14.03
C THR A 561 -23.14 -37.21 12.68
N ILE A 562 -22.12 -36.37 12.67
CA ILE A 562 -21.53 -35.77 11.46
C ILE A 562 -20.10 -36.31 11.27
N SER A 563 -19.66 -36.44 10.02
CA SER A 563 -18.33 -36.98 9.72
C SER A 563 -17.18 -36.06 10.14
N GLU A 564 -17.34 -34.75 9.93
CA GLU A 564 -16.31 -33.74 10.17
C GLU A 564 -16.94 -32.50 10.80
N SER A 565 -16.29 -31.96 11.83
CA SER A 565 -16.72 -30.75 12.54
C SER A 565 -16.00 -29.49 12.06
N GLU A 566 -14.90 -29.63 11.34
CA GLU A 566 -14.10 -28.52 10.81
C GLU A 566 -13.77 -28.80 9.35
N LEU A 567 -14.01 -27.81 8.50
CA LEU A 567 -13.75 -27.88 7.07
C LEU A 567 -12.95 -26.68 6.63
N THR A 568 -11.92 -26.92 5.81
CA THR A 568 -11.13 -25.86 5.19
C THR A 568 -11.37 -25.86 3.68
N PHE A 569 -11.78 -24.70 3.17
CA PHE A 569 -11.99 -24.42 1.76
C PHE A 569 -10.88 -23.48 1.27
N ASN A 570 -10.20 -23.87 0.21
CA ASN A 570 -9.19 -23.03 -0.45
C ASN A 570 -9.32 -23.19 -1.97
N SER A 571 -9.98 -22.23 -2.60
CA SER A 571 -10.18 -22.25 -4.06
C SER A 571 -8.87 -22.23 -4.85
N TYR A 572 -7.79 -21.69 -4.27
CA TYR A 572 -6.49 -21.54 -4.91
C TYR A 572 -5.69 -22.85 -4.96
N THR A 573 -6.00 -23.82 -4.09
CA THR A 573 -5.41 -25.17 -4.10
C THR A 573 -6.37 -26.22 -4.66
N HIS A 574 -7.43 -25.78 -5.36
CA HIS A 574 -8.52 -26.63 -5.87
C HIS A 574 -9.37 -27.33 -4.79
N ASP A 575 -9.21 -26.99 -3.51
CA ASP A 575 -10.05 -27.45 -2.40
C ASP A 575 -11.30 -26.57 -2.24
N SER A 576 -12.05 -26.39 -3.33
CA SER A 576 -13.26 -25.54 -3.34
C SER A 576 -14.54 -26.25 -2.88
N GLU A 577 -14.47 -27.57 -2.70
CA GLU A 577 -15.62 -28.44 -2.44
C GLU A 577 -15.26 -29.49 -1.38
N ARG A 578 -16.19 -29.73 -0.44
CA ARG A 578 -16.07 -30.74 0.62
C ARG A 578 -17.44 -31.38 0.86
N GLU A 579 -17.44 -32.64 1.25
CA GLU A 579 -18.66 -33.38 1.60
C GLU A 579 -18.71 -33.64 3.10
N VAL A 580 -19.86 -33.39 3.71
CA VAL A 580 -20.15 -33.75 5.10
C VAL A 580 -21.20 -34.85 5.09
N PHE A 581 -20.94 -35.93 5.82
CA PHE A 581 -21.90 -37.02 5.97
C PHE A 581 -22.63 -36.89 7.29
N VAL A 582 -23.95 -36.78 7.23
CA VAL A 582 -24.84 -36.97 8.36
C VAL A 582 -25.14 -38.47 8.46
N THR A 583 -24.68 -39.10 9.55
CA THR A 583 -24.90 -40.51 9.83
C THR A 583 -25.98 -40.67 10.89
N ILE A 584 -26.98 -41.50 10.60
CA ILE A 584 -28.13 -41.75 11.45
C ILE A 584 -28.15 -43.23 11.82
N ASN A 585 -27.82 -43.53 13.07
CA ASN A 585 -27.96 -44.84 13.68
C ASN A 585 -29.36 -44.96 14.31
N SER A 586 -30.29 -45.53 13.54
CA SER A 586 -31.68 -45.66 13.97
C SER A 586 -31.89 -46.64 15.15
N ALA A 587 -30.88 -47.44 15.51
CA ALA A 587 -30.97 -48.33 16.68
C ALA A 587 -30.98 -47.56 18.01
N GLN A 588 -30.41 -46.35 18.02
CA GLN A 588 -30.35 -45.48 19.20
C GLN A 588 -31.52 -44.49 19.26
N LEU A 589 -32.34 -44.44 18.22
CA LEU A 589 -33.47 -43.51 18.11
C LEU A 589 -34.79 -44.19 18.50
N ILE A 590 -35.65 -43.43 19.19
CA ILE A 590 -37.02 -43.85 19.51
C ILE A 590 -37.83 -43.96 18.21
N LYS A 591 -38.46 -45.12 18.01
CA LYS A 591 -39.29 -45.45 16.84
C LYS A 591 -40.59 -44.63 16.83
N ASP A 592 -41.08 -44.36 15.62
CA ASP A 592 -42.29 -43.57 15.30
C ASP A 592 -42.27 -42.12 15.82
N ARG A 593 -41.13 -41.66 16.35
CA ARG A 593 -40.91 -40.28 16.76
C ARG A 593 -40.26 -39.48 15.61
N PRO A 594 -40.82 -38.31 15.24
CA PRO A 594 -40.14 -37.39 14.34
C PRO A 594 -39.03 -36.62 15.08
N TYR A 595 -37.89 -36.46 14.42
CA TYR A 595 -36.77 -35.62 14.85
C TYR A 595 -36.60 -34.48 13.85
N SER A 596 -36.48 -33.26 14.35
CA SER A 596 -36.19 -32.06 13.57
C SER A 596 -35.00 -31.37 14.21
N LEU A 597 -33.94 -31.17 13.45
CA LEU A 597 -32.71 -30.51 13.87
C LEU A 597 -32.10 -29.77 12.67
N ASN A 598 -31.10 -28.92 12.90
CA ASN A 598 -30.41 -28.19 11.83
C ASN A 598 -28.92 -28.55 11.82
N LEU A 599 -28.38 -28.73 10.61
CA LEU A 599 -26.94 -28.71 10.37
C LEU A 599 -26.49 -27.26 10.21
N LEU A 600 -25.78 -26.75 11.21
CA LEU A 600 -25.24 -25.39 11.23
C LEU A 600 -23.82 -25.41 10.68
N ILE A 601 -23.58 -24.65 9.61
CA ILE A 601 -22.25 -24.45 9.03
C ILE A 601 -21.87 -23.00 9.30
N GLN A 602 -20.96 -22.79 10.26
CA GLN A 602 -20.55 -21.47 10.72
C GLN A 602 -19.20 -21.10 10.12
N THR A 603 -19.10 -19.92 9.53
CA THR A 603 -17.86 -19.32 9.03
C THR A 603 -17.64 -17.95 9.70
N SER A 604 -16.47 -17.36 9.52
CA SER A 604 -16.22 -15.96 9.91
C SER A 604 -17.04 -14.94 9.12
N TYR A 605 -17.68 -15.34 8.01
CA TYR A 605 -18.43 -14.46 7.12
C TYR A 605 -19.95 -14.65 7.19
N GLY A 606 -20.43 -15.69 7.87
CA GLY A 606 -21.85 -16.01 7.94
C GLY A 606 -22.14 -17.46 8.35
N ILE A 607 -23.43 -17.78 8.45
CA ILE A 607 -23.95 -19.08 8.87
C ILE A 607 -24.85 -19.63 7.76
N VAL A 608 -24.72 -20.93 7.46
CA VAL A 608 -25.63 -21.68 6.57
C VAL A 608 -26.33 -22.75 7.40
N ASP A 609 -27.67 -22.73 7.36
CA ASP A 609 -28.51 -23.66 8.11
C ASP A 609 -29.22 -24.61 7.17
N ILE A 610 -29.04 -25.92 7.37
CA ILE A 610 -29.70 -26.97 6.57
C ILE A 610 -30.60 -27.78 7.49
N PRO A 611 -31.94 -27.66 7.37
CA PRO A 611 -32.86 -28.43 8.19
C PRO A 611 -32.80 -29.93 7.87
N ILE A 612 -32.84 -30.74 8.92
CA ILE A 612 -32.84 -32.20 8.88
C ILE A 612 -34.13 -32.71 9.53
N GLN A 613 -34.93 -33.44 8.77
CA GLN A 613 -36.14 -34.11 9.25
C GLN A 613 -36.00 -35.62 9.13
N ILE A 614 -36.09 -36.32 10.26
CA ILE A 614 -35.93 -37.78 10.34
C ILE A 614 -37.15 -38.38 11.00
N LYS A 615 -37.69 -39.44 10.43
CA LYS A 615 -38.69 -40.28 11.08
C LYS A 615 -38.27 -41.74 10.99
N VAL A 616 -38.03 -42.33 12.17
CA VAL A 616 -37.66 -43.74 12.28
C VAL A 616 -38.93 -44.55 12.34
N VAL A 617 -39.10 -45.50 11.41
CA VAL A 617 -40.29 -46.36 11.33
C VAL A 617 -39.97 -47.76 11.81
N PHE A 618 -40.97 -48.43 12.38
CA PHE A 618 -40.83 -49.83 12.75
C PHE A 618 -40.59 -50.70 11.49
N PRO A 619 -39.55 -51.55 11.47
CA PRO A 619 -39.18 -52.35 10.30
C PRO A 619 -40.13 -53.55 10.11
N LYS A 620 -41.39 -53.27 9.75
CA LYS A 620 -42.47 -54.27 9.63
C LYS A 620 -42.06 -55.42 8.71
N ARG A 621 -41.43 -55.11 7.57
CA ARG A 621 -41.00 -56.12 6.59
C ARG A 621 -39.93 -57.05 7.15
N ALA A 622 -38.87 -56.50 7.75
CA ALA A 622 -37.81 -57.31 8.35
C ALA A 622 -38.34 -58.16 9.50
N VAL A 623 -39.18 -57.60 10.37
CA VAL A 623 -39.80 -58.33 11.48
C VAL A 623 -40.73 -59.44 10.98
N THR A 624 -41.52 -59.20 9.93
CA THR A 624 -42.42 -60.21 9.33
C THR A 624 -41.61 -61.34 8.70
N ILE A 625 -40.53 -61.02 7.96
CA ILE A 625 -39.63 -62.03 7.40
C ILE A 625 -38.99 -62.86 8.51
N LYS A 626 -38.56 -62.22 9.61
CA LYS A 626 -37.99 -62.93 10.76
C LYS A 626 -39.01 -63.83 11.45
N LEU A 627 -40.22 -63.34 11.72
CA LEU A 627 -41.32 -64.15 12.24
C LEU A 627 -41.62 -65.35 11.32
N ALA A 628 -41.62 -65.17 10.01
CA ALA A 628 -41.79 -66.26 9.05
C ALA A 628 -40.63 -67.26 9.09
N GLN A 629 -39.37 -66.81 9.22
CA GLN A 629 -38.20 -67.68 9.36
C GLN A 629 -38.25 -68.51 10.65
N TYR A 630 -38.54 -67.88 11.79
CA TYR A 630 -38.76 -68.59 13.06
C TYR A 630 -39.92 -69.56 12.95
N GLY A 631 -41.05 -69.14 12.37
CA GLY A 631 -42.23 -69.98 12.15
C GLY A 631 -41.92 -71.21 11.27
N ALA A 632 -41.18 -71.03 10.18
CA ALA A 632 -40.77 -72.12 9.30
C ALA A 632 -39.80 -73.10 9.98
N ALA A 633 -38.83 -72.58 10.74
CA ALA A 633 -37.89 -73.42 11.51
C ALA A 633 -38.62 -74.24 12.59
N THR A 634 -39.58 -73.63 13.30
CA THR A 634 -40.42 -74.34 14.28
C THR A 634 -41.32 -75.38 13.60
N ALA A 635 -41.91 -75.06 12.45
CA ALA A 635 -42.73 -75.99 11.68
C ALA A 635 -41.91 -77.21 11.19
N LEU A 636 -40.70 -76.98 10.67
CA LEU A 636 -39.78 -78.05 10.26
C LEU A 636 -39.38 -78.93 11.44
N TYR A 637 -39.00 -78.33 12.57
CA TYR A 637 -38.68 -79.08 13.79
C TYR A 637 -39.85 -79.97 14.22
N PHE A 638 -41.06 -79.41 14.23
CA PHE A 638 -42.26 -80.13 14.64
C PHE A 638 -42.65 -81.24 13.66
N GLY A 639 -42.53 -80.99 12.35
CA GLY A 639 -42.73 -82.01 11.31
C GLY A 639 -41.76 -83.18 11.48
N LEU A 640 -40.46 -82.88 11.64
CA LEU A 640 -39.42 -83.90 11.87
C LEU A 640 -39.69 -84.69 13.16
N PHE A 641 -40.05 -84.00 14.24
CA PHE A 641 -40.32 -84.61 15.53
C PHE A 641 -41.54 -85.54 15.48
N ARG A 642 -42.65 -85.11 14.85
CA ARG A 642 -43.84 -85.95 14.68
C ARG A 642 -43.61 -87.14 13.77
N TYR A 643 -42.79 -86.97 12.73
CA TYR A 643 -42.39 -88.06 11.84
C TYR A 643 -41.54 -89.09 12.58
N LEU A 644 -40.58 -88.66 13.39
CA LEU A 644 -39.81 -89.58 14.25
C LEU A 644 -40.72 -90.28 15.27
N LEU A 645 -41.77 -89.61 15.75
CA LEU A 645 -42.75 -90.19 16.66
C LEU A 645 -43.64 -91.24 16.00
N SER A 646 -44.09 -91.04 14.74
CA SER A 646 -44.89 -92.03 14.02
C SER A 646 -44.08 -93.29 13.76
N LEU A 647 -42.81 -93.16 13.39
CA LEU A 647 -41.88 -94.27 13.28
C LEU A 647 -41.72 -95.03 14.61
N LEU A 648 -41.57 -94.30 15.72
CA LEU A 648 -41.36 -94.92 17.05
C LEU A 648 -42.63 -95.62 17.58
N LEU A 649 -43.81 -95.11 17.24
CA LEU A 649 -45.10 -95.66 17.64
C LEU A 649 -45.69 -96.65 16.62
N ASN A 650 -44.97 -96.93 15.52
CA ASN A 650 -45.42 -97.75 14.39
C ASN A 650 -46.83 -97.37 13.90
N TYR A 651 -47.07 -96.06 13.77
CA TYR A 651 -48.36 -95.51 13.34
C TYR A 651 -48.41 -95.48 11.81
N ASP A 652 -49.45 -96.05 11.20
CA ASP A 652 -49.56 -96.24 9.75
C ASP A 652 -49.72 -94.94 8.93
N ASP A 653 -49.85 -93.79 9.59
CA ASP A 653 -49.98 -92.49 8.96
C ASP A 653 -48.70 -91.65 9.09
N TRP A 654 -48.45 -90.78 8.11
CA TRP A 654 -47.19 -90.05 8.00
C TRP A 654 -46.96 -89.01 9.13
N LEU A 655 -48.01 -88.62 9.87
CA LEU A 655 -47.95 -87.78 11.07
C LEU A 655 -48.92 -88.30 12.15
N VAL A 656 -48.43 -88.53 13.37
CA VAL A 656 -49.30 -88.99 14.47
C VAL A 656 -50.32 -87.92 14.87
N GLY A 657 -51.61 -88.26 14.78
CA GLY A 657 -52.72 -87.42 15.21
C GLY A 657 -52.68 -87.13 16.71
N TYR A 658 -53.04 -85.91 17.11
CA TYR A 658 -52.95 -85.48 18.52
C TYR A 658 -53.87 -86.30 19.43
N SER A 659 -55.08 -86.63 18.93
CA SER A 659 -56.08 -87.45 19.61
C SER A 659 -55.61 -88.88 19.90
N TYR A 660 -54.80 -89.47 19.01
CA TYR A 660 -54.27 -90.82 19.18
C TYR A 660 -53.27 -90.90 20.35
N VAL A 661 -52.37 -89.92 20.45
CA VAL A 661 -51.37 -89.90 21.53
C VAL A 661 -52.00 -89.54 22.87
N THR A 662 -52.96 -88.61 22.90
CA THR A 662 -53.65 -88.22 24.14
C THR A 662 -54.55 -89.31 24.72
N GLY A 663 -55.12 -90.16 23.87
CA GLY A 663 -55.96 -91.27 24.32
C GLY A 663 -55.17 -92.46 24.84
N ASN A 664 -54.10 -92.85 24.15
CA ASN A 664 -53.41 -94.12 24.42
C ASN A 664 -52.14 -93.98 25.27
N TYR A 665 -51.50 -92.80 25.31
CA TYR A 665 -50.22 -92.61 26.00
C TYR A 665 -50.11 -91.23 26.68
N PRO A 666 -50.86 -90.98 27.77
CA PRO A 666 -50.94 -89.66 28.40
C PRO A 666 -49.59 -89.14 28.94
N PHE A 667 -48.69 -90.02 29.40
CA PHE A 667 -47.32 -89.64 29.79
C PHE A 667 -46.47 -89.18 28.59
N LEU A 668 -46.72 -89.77 27.42
CA LEU A 668 -46.04 -89.41 26.17
C LEU A 668 -46.48 -88.02 25.72
N VAL A 669 -47.74 -87.62 25.95
CA VAL A 669 -48.20 -86.24 25.73
C VAL A 669 -47.41 -85.23 26.55
N PHE A 670 -47.12 -85.53 27.82
CA PHE A 670 -46.31 -84.65 28.66
C PHE A 670 -44.88 -84.52 28.11
N LEU A 671 -44.26 -85.62 27.68
CA LEU A 671 -42.95 -85.61 27.02
C LEU A 671 -42.98 -84.87 25.67
N LEU A 672 -44.07 -84.98 24.90
CA LEU A 672 -44.26 -84.22 23.66
C LEU A 672 -44.38 -82.72 23.95
N PHE A 673 -45.08 -82.33 25.02
CA PHE A 673 -45.21 -80.93 25.42
C PHE A 673 -43.87 -80.37 25.94
N ALA A 674 -43.14 -81.15 26.74
CA ALA A 674 -41.80 -80.81 27.18
C ALA A 674 -40.82 -80.72 25.99
N GLY A 675 -40.89 -81.66 25.05
CA GLY A 675 -40.14 -81.64 23.79
C GLY A 675 -40.51 -80.46 22.89
N PHE A 676 -41.78 -80.04 22.89
CA PHE A 676 -42.26 -78.87 22.16
C PHE A 676 -41.68 -77.57 22.72
N ILE A 677 -41.73 -77.39 24.05
CA ILE A 677 -41.14 -76.22 24.72
C ILE A 677 -39.61 -76.22 24.55
N SER A 678 -38.98 -77.38 24.74
CA SER A 678 -37.53 -77.55 24.59
C SER A 678 -37.08 -77.31 23.15
N GLY A 679 -37.87 -77.77 22.19
CA GLY A 679 -37.67 -77.58 20.76
C GLY A 679 -37.82 -76.14 20.33
N GLY A 680 -38.85 -75.44 20.80
CA GLY A 680 -39.00 -74.00 20.59
C GLY A 680 -37.81 -73.21 21.15
N ALA A 681 -37.37 -73.55 22.37
CA ALA A 681 -36.18 -72.95 22.98
C ALA A 681 -34.88 -73.29 22.23
N TYR A 682 -34.75 -74.52 21.71
CA TYR A 682 -33.59 -74.95 20.92
C TYR A 682 -33.56 -74.29 19.55
N SER A 683 -34.69 -74.22 18.83
CA SER A 683 -34.83 -73.48 17.58
C SER A 683 -34.51 -72.00 17.76
N TYR A 684 -34.99 -71.37 18.84
CA TYR A 684 -34.61 -70.00 19.20
C TYR A 684 -33.10 -69.85 19.41
N LYS A 685 -32.48 -70.76 20.20
CA LYS A 685 -31.02 -70.78 20.41
C LYS A 685 -30.23 -71.04 19.12
N LEU A 686 -30.69 -71.94 18.26
CA LEU A 686 -30.01 -72.31 17.01
C LEU A 686 -30.04 -71.18 16.01
N VAL A 687 -31.19 -70.53 15.83
CA VAL A 687 -31.31 -69.34 14.97
C VAL A 687 -30.44 -68.22 15.52
N LYS A 688 -30.50 -67.94 16.83
CA LYS A 688 -29.63 -66.95 17.48
C LYS A 688 -28.14 -67.25 17.23
N LYS A 689 -27.72 -68.52 17.36
CA LYS A 689 -26.34 -68.98 17.11
C LYS A 689 -25.92 -68.84 15.64
N LEU A 690 -26.79 -69.16 14.69
CA LEU A 690 -26.53 -69.01 13.25
C LEU A 690 -26.43 -67.54 12.83
N GLU A 691 -27.12 -66.65 13.54
CA GLU A 691 -27.16 -65.22 13.27
C GLU A 691 -26.02 -64.42 13.93
N LYS A 692 -25.16 -65.08 14.74
CA LYS A 692 -24.07 -64.43 15.51
C LYS A 692 -24.57 -63.25 16.39
N ILE A 693 -25.77 -63.37 16.96
CA ILE A 693 -26.34 -62.51 18.02
C ILE A 693 -26.14 -63.20 19.36
#